data_AF-A0A2R6MDZ6-F1
#
_entry.id   AF-A0A2R6MDZ6-F1
#
_cell.length_a   1.000
_cell.length_b   1.000
_cell.length_c   1.000
_cell.angle_alpha   90.00
_cell.angle_beta   90.00
_cell.angle_gamma   90.00
#
_symmetry.space_group_name_H-M   'P 1'
#
loop_
_entity.id
_entity.type
_entity.pdbx_description
1 polymer ?
#
loop_
_entity_poly.entity_id
_entity_poly.type
_entity_poly.pdbx_seq_one_letter_code
_entity_poly.pdbx_strand_id
1 'polypeptide(L)'
;MTTTLTDGTVDWSLSYQRVDHTVDPALTRSDGTTLAAYSGVLKSGETATVSIPDSAISSSTSSVTTTLTDGSVDWSLGWTRVNHTVDPALTRSDGSTLAAYSGILTGDETATVAIPDAAISPSTSSVTTTLTDGTVDWTLAWDQTDHTVDPALTLPDGTVLASYSGVLESGQTATVDIPDAAVSSATDSFTTTATGGSVDWTLDYRRVDYTENPTVSLPDGTTVASVPGLLEPGETATTALNGALSTTTSSLDVQTASATVGVAAQFREVARTDGLTLSVNGNTVSHTGTIGDGETVALDVNESWLQPGVNTVDVSLATLSTDAPTSEVNLDYSHTLSDRVSVTYDGEAFSERYNITRSYASEQQNATLTIPHAGNVLSIRDLDYRIDGGGWQAIPQETATLDGTTLRIDVSALAGEPIPESTTIDVRSTASKVQVDGGSISVLQSTAIGFDLDSRIRLESWSDEASISLGATPQGSLVHYADEESYSAEDDYASIDSDGAQRLYLPTAVAGSEMTIKNLPVEVIAETNTVELRVPDSSNATNIGLVVSGGPVIGDAWTARYVGGTEGTYYGIVGENGDRLARSQAPDVMTVSRDDVGLVFVEGTQPPSEDEPAGAGAALFSTVGGPTFLPLLVIFGAIGMIGVAGRRPEQSRETVAGLADGLGGLVAMVPVVGEAVAGPIEGLVTSLGNASISIGESEVAVGGIAVIAAVAAEQANLYSVGPQTAAIGATATVAVGSFIALQRTDSFSLQVWGTIVGATTLVALQTLGQTDLISAVVDSDAFLLIALGAAVLAWRAISAWRASEQAENAPPKITIDAGSSNDGDDSP
;
A
#
# COMPACT_ATOMS: atom_id res chain seq x y z
N MET A 1 -160.90 14.36 79.45
CA MET A 1 -161.76 13.67 80.43
C MET A 1 -162.75 12.78 79.68
N THR A 2 -162.30 11.65 79.11
CA THR A 2 -163.05 10.44 78.64
C THR A 2 -162.10 9.58 77.79
N THR A 3 -162.15 8.24 77.88
CA THR A 3 -161.17 7.31 77.30
C THR A 3 -161.78 6.14 76.50
N THR A 4 -161.02 5.66 75.51
CA THR A 4 -161.21 4.36 74.81
C THR A 4 -159.82 3.82 74.44
N LEU A 5 -159.64 2.49 74.38
CA LEU A 5 -158.31 1.87 74.23
C LEU A 5 -158.28 0.74 73.18
N THR A 6 -157.18 0.74 72.42
CA THR A 6 -156.47 -0.47 71.99
C THR A 6 -154.99 -0.22 72.35
N ASP A 7 -154.39 -1.06 73.18
CA ASP A 7 -153.00 -1.00 73.66
C ASP A 7 -152.46 0.31 74.37
N GLY A 8 -153.16 1.48 74.49
CA GLY A 8 -152.66 2.73 75.20
C GLY A 8 -153.66 3.88 75.63
N THR A 9 -153.24 4.91 76.40
CA THR A 9 -154.08 5.75 77.36
C THR A 9 -153.85 7.32 77.40
N VAL A 10 -154.63 8.12 78.19
CA VAL A 10 -154.56 9.63 78.39
C VAL A 10 -154.60 10.07 79.92
N ASP A 11 -154.92 11.26 80.51
CA ASP A 11 -155.89 12.42 80.32
C ASP A 11 -155.65 13.62 81.36
N TRP A 12 -156.49 14.71 81.45
CA TRP A 12 -156.77 15.75 82.54
C TRP A 12 -156.73 17.31 82.21
N SER A 13 -157.23 18.25 83.09
CA SER A 13 -157.49 19.72 82.81
C SER A 13 -157.81 20.71 84.02
N LEU A 14 -157.69 22.08 83.93
CA LEU A 14 -158.07 23.13 84.97
C LEU A 14 -158.39 24.62 84.46
N SER A 15 -158.49 25.70 85.31
CA SER A 15 -159.01 27.11 84.99
C SER A 15 -158.54 28.33 85.90
N TYR A 16 -158.96 29.62 85.67
CA TYR A 16 -158.42 30.93 86.24
C TYR A 16 -159.38 32.22 86.30
N GLN A 17 -158.99 33.41 86.86
CA GLN A 17 -159.81 34.68 87.08
C GLN A 17 -159.02 36.06 87.26
N ARG A 18 -159.65 37.29 87.21
CA ARG A 18 -159.04 38.69 87.09
C ARG A 18 -159.78 39.94 87.76
N VAL A 19 -159.10 41.11 87.95
CA VAL A 19 -159.54 42.58 88.04
C VAL A 19 -158.55 43.45 87.18
N ASP A 20 -158.87 44.69 86.75
CA ASP A 20 -158.18 45.41 85.64
C ASP A 20 -157.02 46.37 86.03
N HIS A 21 -155.95 46.42 85.21
CA HIS A 21 -154.72 47.24 85.37
C HIS A 21 -153.76 47.06 84.16
N THR A 22 -152.81 47.98 83.89
CA THR A 22 -151.81 47.84 82.80
C THR A 22 -150.72 46.83 83.19
N VAL A 23 -150.60 45.72 82.46
CA VAL A 23 -149.67 44.61 82.77
C VAL A 23 -148.63 44.41 81.65
N ASP A 24 -147.38 44.23 82.04
CA ASP A 24 -146.22 43.84 81.21
C ASP A 24 -146.10 44.56 79.84
N PRO A 25 -146.09 45.92 79.80
CA PRO A 25 -145.99 46.67 78.54
C PRO A 25 -144.65 46.46 77.83
N ALA A 26 -144.71 46.11 76.53
CA ALA A 26 -143.56 45.75 75.71
C ALA A 26 -143.50 46.51 74.38
N LEU A 27 -142.27 46.81 73.94
CA LEU A 27 -141.95 47.44 72.68
C LEU A 27 -141.31 46.40 71.74
N THR A 28 -141.93 46.15 70.59
CA THR A 28 -141.60 45.05 69.66
C THR A 28 -141.31 45.56 68.25
N ARG A 29 -140.38 44.90 67.56
CA ARG A 29 -140.19 45.05 66.10
C ARG A 29 -141.38 44.46 65.34
N SER A 30 -141.54 44.86 64.08
CA SER A 30 -142.54 44.30 63.15
C SER A 30 -142.36 42.80 62.85
N ASP A 31 -141.19 42.23 63.17
CA ASP A 31 -140.91 40.78 63.11
C ASP A 31 -141.33 40.03 64.40
N GLY A 32 -141.88 40.73 65.40
CA GLY A 32 -142.32 40.18 66.68
C GLY A 32 -141.26 40.16 67.77
N THR A 33 -140.01 40.54 67.49
CA THR A 33 -138.93 40.52 68.49
C THR A 33 -139.06 41.68 69.48
N THR A 34 -139.10 41.39 70.78
CA THR A 34 -139.13 42.40 71.85
C THR A 34 -137.80 43.13 71.97
N LEU A 35 -137.82 44.46 71.81
CA LEU A 35 -136.66 45.36 71.98
C LEU A 35 -136.44 45.74 73.44
N ALA A 36 -137.54 46.03 74.14
CA ALA A 36 -137.58 46.34 75.56
C ALA A 36 -138.97 45.97 76.11
N ALA A 37 -139.02 45.52 77.35
CA ALA A 37 -140.26 45.33 78.09
C ALA A 37 -140.07 45.75 79.54
N TYR A 38 -141.09 46.38 80.11
CA TYR A 38 -141.21 46.55 81.55
C TYR A 38 -142.12 45.43 82.06
N SER A 39 -141.62 44.57 82.95
CA SER A 39 -142.47 43.56 83.60
C SER A 39 -142.94 44.04 84.97
N GLY A 40 -144.22 43.84 85.24
CA GLY A 40 -144.92 44.40 86.38
C GLY A 40 -146.19 45.16 85.98
N VAL A 41 -146.75 45.88 86.95
CA VAL A 41 -148.03 46.59 86.82
C VAL A 41 -147.81 48.08 87.01
N LEU A 42 -147.93 48.86 85.94
CA LEU A 42 -147.90 50.33 86.02
C LEU A 42 -149.28 50.86 86.39
N LYS A 43 -149.34 51.74 87.39
CA LYS A 43 -150.55 52.47 87.77
C LYS A 43 -150.61 53.81 87.05
N SER A 44 -151.81 54.37 86.95
CA SER A 44 -152.08 55.65 86.30
C SER A 44 -151.18 56.77 86.85
N GLY A 45 -150.22 57.24 86.04
CA GLY A 45 -149.29 58.32 86.38
C GLY A 45 -147.87 57.88 86.72
N GLU A 46 -147.59 56.58 86.83
CA GLU A 46 -146.23 56.05 86.97
C GLU A 46 -145.53 55.99 85.59
N THR A 47 -144.23 56.28 85.55
CA THR A 47 -143.38 56.13 84.36
C THR A 47 -142.19 55.24 84.66
N ALA A 48 -141.74 54.47 83.67
CA ALA A 48 -140.58 53.59 83.77
C ALA A 48 -139.72 53.71 82.51
N THR A 49 -138.40 53.83 82.70
CA THR A 49 -137.43 53.86 81.60
C THR A 49 -136.80 52.48 81.46
N VAL A 50 -136.76 51.94 80.24
CA VAL A 50 -136.10 50.66 79.92
C VAL A 50 -135.12 50.90 78.77
N SER A 51 -133.86 50.53 78.96
CA SER A 51 -132.82 50.64 77.92
C SER A 51 -133.00 49.55 76.86
N ILE A 52 -132.92 49.93 75.58
CA ILE A 52 -132.79 48.98 74.48
C ILE A 52 -131.29 48.69 74.27
N PRO A 53 -130.85 47.43 74.07
CA PRO A 53 -129.45 47.13 73.75
C PRO A 53 -129.03 47.70 72.39
N ASP A 54 -127.82 48.22 72.28
CA ASP A 54 -127.31 48.86 71.05
C ASP A 54 -127.36 47.94 69.81
N SER A 55 -127.24 46.61 70.01
CA SER A 55 -127.33 45.60 68.95
C SER A 55 -128.75 45.35 68.42
N ALA A 56 -129.80 45.83 69.10
CA ALA A 56 -131.20 45.56 68.75
C ALA A 56 -131.79 46.55 67.73
N ILE A 57 -131.12 47.70 67.50
CA ILE A 57 -131.50 48.72 66.51
C ILE A 57 -130.35 48.93 65.52
N SER A 58 -130.42 48.24 64.38
CA SER A 58 -129.55 48.50 63.23
C SER A 58 -130.16 49.57 62.30
N SER A 59 -129.32 50.09 61.38
CA SER A 59 -129.69 51.08 60.35
C SER A 59 -130.80 50.65 59.37
N SER A 60 -131.23 49.39 59.40
CA SER A 60 -132.35 48.87 58.60
C SER A 60 -133.69 48.79 59.38
N THR A 61 -133.74 49.27 60.63
CA THR A 61 -134.91 49.17 61.50
C THR A 61 -135.91 50.30 61.22
N SER A 62 -136.94 50.03 60.40
CA SER A 62 -137.82 51.06 59.83
C SER A 62 -139.15 51.30 60.55
N SER A 63 -139.58 50.42 61.47
CA SER A 63 -140.79 50.61 62.28
C SER A 63 -140.75 49.79 63.57
N VAL A 64 -141.39 50.30 64.62
CA VAL A 64 -141.51 49.65 65.93
C VAL A 64 -142.95 49.81 66.42
N THR A 65 -143.49 48.81 67.10
CA THR A 65 -144.87 48.73 67.59
C THR A 65 -144.93 48.45 69.09
N THR A 66 -146.02 48.86 69.73
CA THR A 66 -146.28 48.59 71.15
C THR A 66 -147.21 47.39 71.32
N THR A 67 -146.94 46.58 72.34
CA THR A 67 -147.74 45.41 72.72
C THR A 67 -148.13 45.56 74.19
N LEU A 68 -149.43 45.49 74.49
CA LEU A 68 -149.98 45.70 75.83
C LEU A 68 -150.94 44.55 76.16
N THR A 69 -150.82 43.95 77.34
CA THR A 69 -151.77 42.92 77.81
C THR A 69 -153.10 43.53 78.22
N ASP A 70 -153.07 44.75 78.73
CA ASP A 70 -154.20 45.66 78.94
C ASP A 70 -153.67 47.10 79.11
N GLY A 71 -154.55 48.11 79.06
CA GLY A 71 -154.21 49.51 79.32
C GLY A 71 -153.65 50.30 78.12
N SER A 72 -152.93 51.39 78.41
CA SER A 72 -152.37 52.34 77.43
C SER A 72 -151.12 53.03 77.99
N VAL A 73 -150.10 53.28 77.14
CA VAL A 73 -148.79 53.89 77.52
C VAL A 73 -148.19 54.68 76.34
N ASP A 74 -147.63 55.87 76.61
CA ASP A 74 -146.89 56.71 75.64
C ASP A 74 -145.35 56.50 75.75
N TRP A 75 -144.61 56.75 74.66
CA TRP A 75 -143.18 56.46 74.54
C TRP A 75 -142.36 57.57 73.86
N SER A 76 -141.05 57.64 74.11
CA SER A 76 -140.08 58.47 73.37
C SER A 76 -138.71 57.78 73.27
N LEU A 77 -137.84 58.23 72.35
CA LEU A 77 -136.56 57.58 72.01
C LEU A 77 -135.53 58.59 71.45
N GLY A 78 -134.23 58.26 71.50
CA GLY A 78 -133.14 59.02 70.85
C GLY A 78 -131.85 58.19 70.70
N TRP A 79 -130.97 58.56 69.77
CA TRP A 79 -129.73 57.83 69.43
C TRP A 79 -128.66 58.74 68.77
N THR A 80 -127.44 58.22 68.57
CA THR A 80 -126.29 58.89 67.91
C THR A 80 -125.60 57.93 66.93
N ARG A 81 -124.90 58.43 65.90
CA ARG A 81 -124.13 57.64 64.91
C ARG A 81 -122.63 57.96 64.94
N VAL A 82 -121.80 56.96 64.66
CA VAL A 82 -120.32 57.05 64.51
C VAL A 82 -119.88 56.35 63.20
N ASN A 83 -118.72 56.72 62.64
CA ASN A 83 -118.07 56.08 61.49
C ASN A 83 -116.64 55.62 61.88
N HIS A 84 -116.06 54.63 61.20
CA HIS A 84 -114.72 54.09 61.45
C HIS A 84 -114.17 53.36 60.20
N THR A 85 -112.86 53.05 60.18
CA THR A 85 -112.17 52.32 59.10
C THR A 85 -111.76 50.93 59.59
N VAL A 86 -111.89 49.89 58.76
CA VAL A 86 -111.71 48.47 59.18
C VAL A 86 -110.69 47.72 58.30
N ASP A 87 -109.76 47.03 58.97
CA ASP A 87 -108.71 46.16 58.40
C ASP A 87 -107.96 46.74 57.17
N PRO A 88 -107.30 47.91 57.28
CA PRO A 88 -106.56 48.51 56.18
C PRO A 88 -105.28 47.74 55.81
N ALA A 89 -105.12 47.43 54.52
CA ALA A 89 -103.95 46.76 53.96
C ALA A 89 -103.40 47.46 52.70
N LEU A 90 -102.08 47.38 52.54
CA LEU A 90 -101.32 47.84 51.38
C LEU A 90 -100.87 46.63 50.57
N THR A 91 -101.18 46.62 49.27
CA THR A 91 -100.94 45.51 48.34
C THR A 91 -100.10 45.94 47.15
N ARG A 92 -99.39 44.99 46.52
CA ARG A 92 -98.80 45.17 45.19
C ARG A 92 -99.88 44.98 44.10
N SER A 93 -99.54 45.38 42.88
CA SER A 93 -100.35 45.13 41.67
C SER A 93 -100.56 43.65 41.31
N ASP A 94 -99.79 42.73 41.90
CA ASP A 94 -100.01 41.27 41.79
C ASP A 94 -101.02 40.71 42.83
N GLY A 95 -101.55 41.57 43.71
CA GLY A 95 -102.48 41.21 44.79
C GLY A 95 -101.81 40.75 46.09
N SER A 96 -100.47 40.67 46.17
CA SER A 96 -99.77 40.31 47.40
C SER A 96 -99.69 41.47 48.40
N THR A 97 -99.96 41.17 49.67
CA THR A 97 -99.90 42.14 50.77
C THR A 97 -98.44 42.50 51.13
N LEU A 98 -98.15 43.79 51.21
CA LEU A 98 -96.88 44.34 51.71
C LEU A 98 -96.94 44.59 53.22
N ALA A 99 -98.04 45.17 53.68
CA ALA A 99 -98.33 45.47 55.08
C ALA A 99 -99.85 45.46 55.29
N ALA A 100 -100.29 45.06 56.48
CA ALA A 100 -101.69 45.14 56.89
C ALA A 100 -101.78 45.42 58.39
N TYR A 101 -102.77 46.23 58.76
CA TYR A 101 -103.21 46.38 60.14
C TYR A 101 -104.57 45.70 60.26
N SER A 102 -104.74 44.84 61.26
CA SER A 102 -106.05 44.23 61.55
C SER A 102 -106.63 44.82 62.83
N GLY A 103 -107.89 45.23 62.75
CA GLY A 103 -108.57 46.04 63.76
C GLY A 103 -109.39 47.17 63.14
N ILE A 104 -109.92 48.01 64.03
CA ILE A 104 -110.72 49.18 63.67
C ILE A 104 -109.92 50.43 64.04
N LEU A 105 -109.77 51.37 63.10
CA LEU A 105 -109.24 52.70 63.35
C LEU A 105 -110.40 53.69 63.41
N THR A 106 -110.49 54.45 64.50
CA THR A 106 -111.36 55.63 64.59
C THR A 106 -110.65 56.87 64.02
N GLY A 107 -111.40 57.96 63.82
CA GLY A 107 -111.01 59.06 62.92
C GLY A 107 -109.70 59.81 63.23
N ASP A 108 -109.15 59.67 64.44
CA ASP A 108 -107.91 60.32 64.88
C ASP A 108 -106.76 59.31 65.15
N GLU A 109 -106.95 58.01 64.87
CA GLU A 109 -105.99 56.95 65.18
C GLU A 109 -105.06 56.61 63.99
N THR A 110 -103.79 56.34 64.29
CA THR A 110 -102.77 55.96 63.30
C THR A 110 -102.02 54.71 63.75
N ALA A 111 -101.59 53.89 62.79
CA ALA A 111 -100.86 52.65 63.05
C ALA A 111 -99.66 52.51 62.09
N THR A 112 -98.50 52.17 62.64
CA THR A 112 -97.26 51.95 61.88
C THR A 112 -97.01 50.46 61.72
N VAL A 113 -96.80 50.01 60.49
CA VAL A 113 -96.47 48.61 60.16
C VAL A 113 -95.19 48.60 59.32
N ALA A 114 -94.22 47.77 59.72
CA ALA A 114 -92.97 47.63 58.98
C ALA A 114 -93.16 46.78 57.71
N ILE A 115 -92.53 47.18 56.61
CA ILE A 115 -92.42 46.40 55.38
C ILE A 115 -91.02 45.74 55.39
N PRO A 116 -90.88 44.43 55.11
CA PRO A 116 -89.56 43.80 55.05
C PRO A 116 -88.72 44.34 53.89
N ASP A 117 -87.41 44.53 54.08
CA ASP A 117 -86.51 45.13 53.09
C ASP A 117 -86.58 44.42 51.72
N ALA A 118 -86.56 43.07 51.73
CA ALA A 118 -86.67 42.23 50.55
C ALA A 118 -88.03 42.31 49.82
N ALA A 119 -89.02 43.03 50.37
CA ALA A 119 -90.33 43.22 49.75
C ALA A 119 -90.41 44.44 48.82
N ILE A 120 -89.42 45.35 48.85
CA ILE A 120 -89.36 46.53 47.97
C ILE A 120 -88.09 46.47 47.11
N SER A 121 -88.28 46.46 45.80
CA SER A 121 -87.23 46.67 44.79
C SER A 121 -87.43 48.05 44.15
N PRO A 122 -86.37 48.74 43.64
CA PRO A 122 -86.53 49.94 42.81
C PRO A 122 -87.36 49.75 41.53
N SER A 123 -87.72 48.51 41.17
CA SER A 123 -88.68 48.19 40.10
C SER A 123 -90.17 48.24 40.53
N THR A 124 -90.46 48.35 41.83
CA THR A 124 -91.82 48.26 42.41
C THR A 124 -92.62 49.54 42.13
N SER A 125 -93.29 49.58 40.98
CA SER A 125 -93.78 50.82 40.37
C SER A 125 -95.22 51.21 40.72
N SER A 126 -95.96 50.40 41.49
CA SER A 126 -97.31 50.72 41.97
C SER A 126 -97.70 49.90 43.20
N VAL A 127 -98.35 50.54 44.18
CA VAL A 127 -99.01 49.91 45.32
C VAL A 127 -100.46 50.39 45.44
N THR A 128 -101.34 49.51 45.95
CA THR A 128 -102.79 49.72 46.04
C THR A 128 -103.29 49.51 47.46
N THR A 129 -104.30 50.28 47.87
CA THR A 129 -104.93 50.13 49.19
C THR A 129 -106.18 49.26 49.09
N THR A 130 -106.36 48.35 50.04
CA THR A 130 -107.54 47.50 50.21
C THR A 130 -108.08 47.68 51.62
N LEU A 131 -109.37 47.97 51.75
CA LEU A 131 -110.08 48.27 53.01
C LEU A 131 -111.36 47.42 53.09
N THR A 132 -111.83 47.10 54.30
CA THR A 132 -113.14 46.46 54.50
C THR A 132 -114.28 47.49 54.58
N ASP A 133 -114.06 48.61 55.27
CA ASP A 133 -114.91 49.82 55.26
C ASP A 133 -114.05 51.06 55.61
N GLY A 134 -114.54 52.25 55.30
CA GLY A 134 -113.90 53.54 55.60
C GLY A 134 -112.85 54.01 54.58
N THR A 135 -111.91 54.85 55.06
CA THR A 135 -110.82 55.46 54.27
C THR A 135 -109.55 55.56 55.12
N VAL A 136 -108.37 55.54 54.50
CA VAL A 136 -107.07 55.71 55.18
C VAL A 136 -106.07 56.41 54.25
N ASP A 137 -105.17 57.20 54.82
CA ASP A 137 -104.01 57.79 54.13
C ASP A 137 -102.72 57.07 54.56
N TRP A 138 -101.72 56.99 53.67
CA TRP A 138 -100.44 56.32 53.92
C TRP A 138 -99.25 57.28 53.80
N THR A 139 -98.26 57.10 54.66
CA THR A 139 -96.91 57.70 54.53
C THR A 139 -95.88 56.59 54.45
N LEU A 140 -94.94 56.67 53.51
CA LEU A 140 -93.84 55.71 53.33
C LEU A 140 -92.50 56.44 53.53
N ALA A 141 -91.52 55.74 54.10
CA ALA A 141 -90.15 56.22 54.29
C ALA A 141 -89.16 55.05 54.15
N TRP A 142 -88.00 55.31 53.57
CA TRP A 142 -86.89 54.36 53.39
C TRP A 142 -85.59 55.15 53.21
N ASP A 143 -84.45 54.50 53.48
CA ASP A 143 -83.12 54.99 53.15
C ASP A 143 -82.60 54.27 51.88
N GLN A 144 -81.77 54.94 51.08
CA GLN A 144 -81.10 54.35 49.91
C GLN A 144 -79.59 54.34 50.12
N THR A 145 -78.94 53.22 49.77
CA THR A 145 -77.48 53.06 49.78
C THR A 145 -77.00 52.47 48.47
N ASP A 146 -76.14 53.21 47.76
CA ASP A 146 -75.49 52.79 46.52
C ASP A 146 -74.06 52.30 46.84
N HIS A 147 -73.62 51.21 46.20
CA HIS A 147 -72.31 50.58 46.44
C HIS A 147 -71.67 50.11 45.13
N THR A 148 -70.34 50.19 45.04
CA THR A 148 -69.58 49.69 43.89
C THR A 148 -69.21 48.22 44.12
N VAL A 149 -69.53 47.35 43.16
CA VAL A 149 -69.30 45.90 43.20
C VAL A 149 -68.38 45.47 42.04
N ASP A 150 -67.41 44.62 42.37
CA ASP A 150 -66.40 44.00 41.48
C ASP A 150 -65.75 44.98 40.45
N PRO A 151 -65.13 46.10 40.90
CA PRO A 151 -64.47 47.04 40.00
C PRO A 151 -63.18 46.49 39.40
N ALA A 152 -63.01 46.69 38.09
CA ALA A 152 -61.83 46.30 37.33
C ALA A 152 -61.31 47.43 36.42
N LEU A 153 -59.99 47.43 36.19
CA LEU A 153 -59.29 48.27 35.22
C LEU A 153 -59.03 47.45 33.95
N THR A 154 -59.38 48.03 32.80
CA THR A 154 -59.40 47.36 31.50
C THR A 154 -58.67 48.19 30.44
N LEU A 155 -58.16 47.52 29.41
CA LEU A 155 -57.78 48.15 28.14
C LEU A 155 -59.03 48.43 27.28
N PRO A 156 -58.95 49.36 26.31
CA PRO A 156 -60.07 49.66 25.40
C PRO A 156 -60.56 48.49 24.53
N ASP A 157 -59.82 47.39 24.45
CA ASP A 157 -60.23 46.15 23.78
C ASP A 157 -61.04 45.19 24.68
N GLY A 158 -61.21 45.53 25.96
CA GLY A 158 -61.91 44.72 26.97
C GLY A 158 -61.00 43.81 27.81
N THR A 159 -59.69 43.80 27.58
CA THR A 159 -58.74 43.01 28.39
C THR A 159 -58.65 43.56 29.81
N VAL A 160 -58.91 42.72 30.82
CA VAL A 160 -58.76 43.07 32.24
C VAL A 160 -57.27 43.07 32.63
N LEU A 161 -56.80 44.20 33.15
CA LEU A 161 -55.42 44.37 33.65
C LEU A 161 -55.32 44.07 35.15
N ALA A 162 -56.33 44.51 35.91
CA ALA A 162 -56.45 44.29 37.34
C ALA A 162 -57.93 44.34 37.75
N SER A 163 -58.32 43.57 38.77
CA SER A 163 -59.69 43.51 39.28
C SER A 163 -59.70 43.31 40.79
N TYR A 164 -60.49 44.11 41.50
CA TYR A 164 -60.85 43.83 42.89
C TYR A 164 -62.19 43.09 42.89
N SER A 165 -62.28 41.96 43.60
CA SER A 165 -63.57 41.28 43.80
C SER A 165 -64.08 41.50 45.22
N GLY A 166 -65.35 41.89 45.31
CA GLY A 166 -65.99 42.36 46.53
C GLY A 166 -66.76 43.66 46.34
N VAL A 167 -67.14 44.27 47.45
CA VAL A 167 -67.90 45.54 47.50
C VAL A 167 -67.02 46.62 48.10
N LEU A 168 -66.95 47.78 47.45
CA LEU A 168 -66.37 49.00 48.03
C LEU A 168 -67.49 49.94 48.47
N GLU A 169 -67.45 50.36 49.73
CA GLU A 169 -68.32 51.42 50.25
C GLU A 169 -67.77 52.81 49.89
N SER A 170 -68.62 53.83 50.00
CA SER A 170 -68.24 55.23 49.72
C SER A 170 -67.00 55.68 50.51
N GLY A 171 -65.93 56.02 49.80
CA GLY A 171 -64.65 56.46 50.38
C GLY A 171 -63.66 55.35 50.76
N GLN A 172 -64.00 54.07 50.53
CA GLN A 172 -63.03 52.98 50.62
C GLN A 172 -62.14 52.93 49.37
N THR A 173 -60.93 52.40 49.51
CA THR A 173 -59.98 52.18 48.41
C THR A 173 -59.35 50.79 48.50
N ALA A 174 -58.94 50.25 47.36
CA ALA A 174 -58.19 49.00 47.25
C ALA A 174 -57.02 49.17 46.29
N THR A 175 -55.91 48.49 46.57
CA THR A 175 -54.73 48.42 45.70
C THR A 175 -54.64 47.02 45.11
N VAL A 176 -54.39 46.93 43.80
CA VAL A 176 -54.20 45.67 43.07
C VAL A 176 -53.03 45.87 42.12
N ASP A 177 -52.07 44.95 42.13
CA ASP A 177 -50.89 45.02 41.27
C ASP A 177 -51.26 44.68 39.81
N ILE A 178 -50.68 45.41 38.86
CA ILE A 178 -50.76 45.11 37.42
C ILE A 178 -49.47 44.38 37.02
N PRO A 179 -49.51 43.27 36.25
CA PRO A 179 -48.30 42.61 35.79
C PRO A 179 -47.44 43.50 34.89
N ASP A 180 -46.12 43.55 35.11
CA ASP A 180 -45.18 44.45 34.40
C ASP A 180 -45.30 44.41 32.86
N ALA A 181 -45.59 43.23 32.30
CA ALA A 181 -45.72 43.02 30.85
C ALA A 181 -47.11 43.40 30.27
N ALA A 182 -48.07 43.81 31.10
CA ALA A 182 -49.44 44.11 30.67
C ALA A 182 -49.66 45.58 30.23
N VAL A 183 -48.67 46.45 30.44
CA VAL A 183 -48.71 47.87 30.04
C VAL A 183 -47.44 48.21 29.26
N SER A 184 -47.59 48.90 28.13
CA SER A 184 -46.48 49.31 27.26
C SER A 184 -46.51 50.82 26.99
N SER A 185 -45.48 51.34 26.34
CA SER A 185 -45.43 52.74 25.89
C SER A 185 -46.47 53.11 24.83
N ALA A 186 -47.21 52.14 24.28
CA ALA A 186 -48.34 52.33 23.36
C ALA A 186 -49.72 52.25 24.06
N THR A 187 -49.76 52.19 25.40
CA THR A 187 -51.00 52.09 26.17
C THR A 187 -51.60 53.48 26.45
N ASP A 188 -52.24 54.06 25.44
CA ASP A 188 -52.71 55.46 25.46
C ASP A 188 -53.92 55.73 26.39
N SER A 189 -54.65 54.70 26.83
CA SER A 189 -55.82 54.87 27.71
C SER A 189 -56.22 53.60 28.46
N PHE A 190 -56.96 53.79 29.56
CA PHE A 190 -57.57 52.73 30.38
C PHE A 190 -59.05 53.03 30.62
N THR A 191 -59.86 51.99 30.78
CA THR A 191 -61.29 52.07 31.10
C THR A 191 -61.60 51.32 32.39
N THR A 192 -62.54 51.81 33.19
CA THR A 192 -63.03 51.12 34.39
C THR A 192 -64.38 50.47 34.16
N THR A 193 -64.57 49.27 34.70
CA THR A 193 -65.83 48.53 34.67
C THR A 193 -66.22 48.14 36.08
N ALA A 194 -67.43 48.47 36.51
CA ALA A 194 -67.95 48.12 37.84
C ALA A 194 -69.48 48.00 37.79
N THR A 195 -70.08 47.34 38.79
CA THR A 195 -71.53 47.25 38.94
C THR A 195 -71.99 48.11 40.12
N GLY A 196 -73.12 48.81 40.01
CA GLY A 196 -73.74 49.57 41.12
C GLY A 196 -73.13 50.95 41.42
N GLY A 197 -71.92 51.24 40.96
CA GLY A 197 -71.26 52.53 41.15
C GLY A 197 -70.06 52.75 40.22
N SER A 198 -69.38 53.89 40.39
CA SER A 198 -68.15 54.25 39.67
C SER A 198 -66.92 54.18 40.59
N VAL A 199 -65.73 54.12 40.00
CA VAL A 199 -64.44 54.21 40.72
C VAL A 199 -63.50 55.20 40.04
N ASP A 200 -62.87 56.05 40.86
CA ASP A 200 -61.65 56.76 40.51
C ASP A 200 -60.44 55.84 40.70
N TRP A 201 -59.37 56.06 39.94
CA TRP A 201 -58.15 55.27 40.00
C TRP A 201 -56.89 56.16 39.93
N THR A 202 -55.78 55.64 40.47
CA THR A 202 -54.44 56.23 40.34
C THR A 202 -53.47 55.13 39.98
N LEU A 203 -52.63 55.36 38.97
CA LEU A 203 -51.56 54.43 38.58
C LEU A 203 -50.21 55.02 38.99
N ASP A 204 -49.46 54.31 39.82
CA ASP A 204 -48.04 54.53 40.02
C ASP A 204 -47.26 53.56 39.12
N TYR A 205 -46.20 54.02 38.47
CA TYR A 205 -45.39 53.20 37.56
C TYR A 205 -43.98 53.77 37.40
N ARG A 206 -43.00 52.88 37.23
CA ARG A 206 -41.61 53.27 36.90
C ARG A 206 -41.33 53.01 35.43
N ARG A 207 -41.24 54.07 34.62
CA ARG A 207 -40.74 53.96 33.23
C ARG A 207 -39.33 53.35 33.22
N VAL A 208 -39.12 52.40 32.33
CA VAL A 208 -37.81 51.82 31.98
C VAL A 208 -37.69 51.88 30.46
N ASP A 209 -36.59 52.44 29.97
CA ASP A 209 -36.28 52.50 28.55
C ASP A 209 -35.21 51.47 28.22
N TYR A 210 -35.45 50.64 27.21
CA TYR A 210 -34.56 49.58 26.75
C TYR A 210 -33.99 49.94 25.38
N THR A 211 -32.78 49.47 25.08
CA THR A 211 -32.27 49.52 23.69
C THR A 211 -32.66 48.24 22.98
N GLU A 212 -33.44 48.34 21.90
CA GLU A 212 -33.77 47.19 21.06
C GLU A 212 -32.81 47.09 19.86
N ASN A 213 -32.34 45.87 19.60
CA ASN A 213 -31.61 45.43 18.40
C ASN A 213 -30.50 46.40 17.89
N PRO A 214 -29.58 46.90 18.75
CA PRO A 214 -28.55 47.84 18.31
C PRO A 214 -27.59 47.20 17.27
N THR A 215 -27.23 47.99 16.26
CA THR A 215 -26.32 47.58 15.18
C THR A 215 -25.14 48.53 15.03
N VAL A 216 -24.02 48.00 14.55
CA VAL A 216 -22.83 48.75 14.15
C VAL A 216 -22.62 48.55 12.66
N SER A 217 -22.45 49.63 11.90
CA SER A 217 -22.28 49.64 10.46
C SER A 217 -21.03 50.40 10.02
N LEU A 218 -20.53 50.08 8.83
CA LEU A 218 -19.55 50.87 8.10
C LEU A 218 -20.20 52.12 7.47
N PRO A 219 -19.41 53.14 7.08
CA PRO A 219 -19.93 54.38 6.47
C PRO A 219 -20.60 54.19 5.09
N ASP A 220 -20.50 53.01 4.48
CA ASP A 220 -21.23 52.63 3.28
C ASP A 220 -22.64 52.06 3.57
N GLY A 221 -22.99 51.91 4.85
CA GLY A 221 -24.25 51.34 5.33
C GLY A 221 -24.17 49.84 5.66
N THR A 222 -23.06 49.16 5.41
CA THR A 222 -22.91 47.72 5.67
C THR A 222 -22.88 47.42 7.16
N THR A 223 -23.88 46.69 7.67
CA THR A 223 -23.89 46.23 9.06
C THR A 223 -22.79 45.20 9.31
N VAL A 224 -21.90 45.50 10.26
CA VAL A 224 -20.75 44.67 10.64
C VAL A 224 -20.93 44.00 12.01
N ALA A 225 -21.88 44.45 12.82
CA ALA A 225 -22.35 43.74 14.01
C ALA A 225 -23.80 44.10 14.39
N SER A 226 -24.43 43.19 15.12
CA SER A 226 -25.74 43.37 15.75
C SER A 226 -25.74 42.67 17.11
N VAL A 227 -26.48 43.21 18.07
CA VAL A 227 -26.86 42.50 19.30
C VAL A 227 -28.37 42.28 19.24
N PRO A 228 -28.84 41.04 18.98
CA PRO A 228 -30.27 40.76 18.87
C PRO A 228 -30.94 40.73 20.25
N GLY A 229 -32.14 41.33 20.34
CA GLY A 229 -32.94 41.39 21.57
C GLY A 229 -32.98 42.79 22.20
N LEU A 230 -33.21 42.82 23.52
CA LEU A 230 -33.20 44.03 24.35
C LEU A 230 -31.91 44.09 25.16
N LEU A 231 -31.40 45.30 25.40
CA LEU A 231 -30.41 45.59 26.44
C LEU A 231 -31.03 46.44 27.54
N GLU A 232 -30.87 46.00 28.79
CA GLU A 232 -31.34 46.72 29.98
C GLU A 232 -30.45 47.95 30.31
N PRO A 233 -30.97 48.96 31.04
CA PRO A 233 -30.16 50.09 31.52
C PRO A 233 -28.95 49.67 32.37
N GLY A 234 -27.76 49.71 31.77
CA GLY A 234 -26.49 49.33 32.41
C GLY A 234 -25.99 47.93 32.03
N GLU A 235 -26.74 47.17 31.23
CA GLU A 235 -26.26 45.94 30.61
C GLU A 235 -25.17 46.25 29.56
N THR A 236 -24.26 45.30 29.33
CA THR A 236 -23.23 45.42 28.29
C THR A 236 -23.11 44.12 27.49
N ALA A 237 -23.10 44.25 26.16
CA ALA A 237 -22.90 43.14 25.23
C ALA A 237 -21.63 43.38 24.40
N THR A 238 -20.83 42.32 24.23
CA THR A 238 -19.58 42.35 23.47
C THR A 238 -19.73 41.55 22.19
N THR A 239 -19.34 42.13 21.06
CA THR A 239 -19.39 41.50 19.74
C THR A 239 -18.13 41.82 18.95
N ALA A 240 -17.72 40.92 18.04
CA ALA A 240 -16.42 40.99 17.37
C ALA A 240 -16.57 41.32 15.88
N LEU A 241 -15.96 42.42 15.44
CA LEU A 241 -16.00 42.94 14.05
C LEU A 241 -15.06 42.16 13.10
N ASN A 242 -15.06 40.83 13.21
CA ASN A 242 -14.04 39.95 12.65
C ASN A 242 -13.85 40.12 11.13
N GLY A 243 -12.73 40.73 10.73
CA GLY A 243 -12.37 40.95 9.34
C GLY A 243 -13.11 42.09 8.63
N ALA A 244 -13.98 42.83 9.33
CA ALA A 244 -14.80 43.89 8.75
C ALA A 244 -14.16 45.29 8.77
N LEU A 245 -13.04 45.45 9.49
CA LEU A 245 -12.25 46.68 9.54
C LEU A 245 -11.10 46.61 8.54
N SER A 246 -10.80 47.73 7.89
CA SER A 246 -9.70 47.90 6.94
C SER A 246 -8.94 49.20 7.21
N THR A 247 -7.81 49.41 6.54
CA THR A 247 -7.02 50.66 6.64
C THR A 247 -7.77 51.90 6.13
N THR A 248 -8.88 51.74 5.39
CA THR A 248 -9.73 52.85 4.95
C THR A 248 -10.93 53.10 5.88
N THR A 249 -11.14 52.28 6.91
CA THR A 249 -12.27 52.37 7.84
C THR A 249 -12.01 53.45 8.91
N SER A 250 -12.35 54.70 8.60
CA SER A 250 -12.13 55.86 9.48
C SER A 250 -13.20 56.10 10.54
N SER A 251 -14.38 55.48 10.42
CA SER A 251 -15.49 55.60 11.37
C SER A 251 -16.39 54.37 11.35
N LEU A 252 -17.21 54.23 12.40
CA LEU A 252 -18.28 53.24 12.52
C LEU A 252 -19.55 53.96 13.00
N ASP A 253 -20.66 53.70 12.32
CA ASP A 253 -21.96 54.28 12.66
C ASP A 253 -22.76 53.30 13.52
N VAL A 254 -23.27 53.77 14.65
CA VAL A 254 -24.03 52.95 15.60
C VAL A 254 -25.50 53.36 15.55
N GLN A 255 -26.35 52.39 15.24
CA GLN A 255 -27.78 52.60 15.01
C GLN A 255 -28.59 51.90 16.10
N THR A 256 -29.60 52.62 16.59
CA THR A 256 -30.48 52.22 17.70
C THR A 256 -31.89 52.70 17.42
N ALA A 257 -32.92 51.92 17.75
CA ALA A 257 -34.31 52.30 17.49
C ALA A 257 -34.83 53.45 18.38
N SER A 258 -34.38 53.53 19.64
CA SER A 258 -35.09 54.26 20.70
C SER A 258 -34.20 54.90 21.78
N ALA A 259 -33.02 54.36 22.06
CA ALA A 259 -32.19 54.73 23.22
C ALA A 259 -30.70 54.79 22.89
N THR A 260 -29.96 55.67 23.57
CA THR A 260 -28.52 55.87 23.35
C THR A 260 -27.67 54.82 24.05
N VAL A 261 -26.90 54.04 23.29
CA VAL A 261 -25.89 53.12 23.84
C VAL A 261 -24.53 53.79 24.04
N GLY A 262 -23.84 53.43 25.13
CA GLY A 262 -22.41 53.72 25.29
C GLY A 262 -21.59 52.68 24.53
N VAL A 263 -20.62 53.13 23.72
CA VAL A 263 -19.84 52.25 22.84
C VAL A 263 -18.37 52.35 23.20
N ALA A 264 -17.76 51.21 23.51
CA ALA A 264 -16.32 51.07 23.73
C ALA A 264 -15.74 50.11 22.68
N ALA A 265 -14.88 50.64 21.81
CA ALA A 265 -14.17 49.84 20.82
C ALA A 265 -12.75 49.52 21.30
N GLN A 266 -12.31 48.29 21.08
CA GLN A 266 -10.91 47.89 21.16
C GLN A 266 -10.51 47.30 19.81
N PHE A 267 -9.39 47.76 19.26
CA PHE A 267 -8.82 47.25 18.03
C PHE A 267 -7.34 46.91 18.25
N ARG A 268 -6.88 45.84 17.60
CA ARG A 268 -5.46 45.53 17.46
C ARG A 268 -5.12 45.70 15.99
N GLU A 269 -4.30 46.70 15.69
CA GLU A 269 -3.64 46.81 14.39
C GLU A 269 -2.68 45.62 14.20
N VAL A 270 -2.61 45.10 12.98
CA VAL A 270 -1.73 43.97 12.62
C VAL A 270 -1.01 44.31 11.31
N ALA A 271 0.31 44.43 11.39
CA ALA A 271 1.15 44.55 10.22
C ALA A 271 1.22 43.20 9.48
N ARG A 272 1.47 43.26 8.16
CA ARG A 272 1.80 42.12 7.31
C ARG A 272 2.80 42.60 6.26
N THR A 273 3.76 41.76 5.90
CA THR A 273 4.70 42.06 4.82
C THR A 273 4.15 41.47 3.52
N ASP A 274 3.86 42.33 2.54
CA ASP A 274 3.44 41.90 1.20
C ASP A 274 4.65 41.73 0.27
N GLY A 275 4.63 40.71 -0.59
CA GLY A 275 5.60 40.47 -1.65
C GLY A 275 7.06 40.32 -1.20
N LEU A 276 7.49 39.08 -0.94
CA LEU A 276 8.89 38.73 -0.68
C LEU A 276 9.59 38.28 -1.97
N THR A 277 10.79 38.78 -2.25
CA THR A 277 11.69 38.26 -3.28
C THR A 277 13.09 38.05 -2.72
N LEU A 278 13.60 36.83 -2.83
CA LEU A 278 14.96 36.44 -2.48
C LEU A 278 15.79 36.37 -3.76
N SER A 279 16.97 36.99 -3.76
CA SER A 279 17.96 36.93 -4.85
C SER A 279 19.22 36.22 -4.36
N VAL A 280 19.67 35.20 -5.08
CA VAL A 280 20.95 34.51 -4.82
C VAL A 280 21.82 34.61 -6.07
N ASN A 281 22.93 35.35 -5.93
CA ASN A 281 23.85 35.71 -7.03
C ASN A 281 23.13 36.32 -8.26
N GLY A 282 22.01 37.02 -8.06
CA GLY A 282 21.20 37.64 -9.11
C GLY A 282 20.09 36.76 -9.71
N ASN A 283 19.96 35.50 -9.28
CA ASN A 283 18.82 34.64 -9.62
C ASN A 283 17.72 34.80 -8.55
N THR A 284 16.47 34.99 -8.96
CA THR A 284 15.37 35.36 -8.04
C THR A 284 14.33 34.26 -7.84
N VAL A 285 13.88 34.10 -6.59
CA VAL A 285 12.66 33.36 -6.22
C VAL A 285 11.75 34.27 -5.39
N SER A 286 10.45 34.24 -5.65
CA SER A 286 9.47 35.18 -5.07
C SER A 286 8.27 34.47 -4.46
N HIS A 287 7.81 34.96 -3.31
CA HIS A 287 6.52 34.59 -2.72
C HIS A 287 5.45 35.62 -3.10
N THR A 288 4.40 35.17 -3.78
CA THR A 288 3.23 36.00 -4.12
C THR A 288 2.16 35.88 -3.04
N GLY A 289 2.26 36.71 -2.00
CA GLY A 289 1.33 36.72 -0.87
C GLY A 289 1.81 37.60 0.27
N THR A 290 0.97 37.74 1.31
CA THR A 290 1.30 38.45 2.55
C THR A 290 1.77 37.48 3.62
N ILE A 291 2.91 37.76 4.25
CA ILE A 291 3.41 37.05 5.43
C ILE A 291 2.93 37.79 6.69
N GLY A 292 2.29 37.05 7.60
CA GLY A 292 1.79 37.57 8.89
C GLY A 292 2.84 37.67 10.00
N ASP A 293 2.47 38.37 11.07
CA ASP A 293 3.24 38.44 12.33
C ASP A 293 3.49 37.02 12.90
N GLY A 294 4.76 36.60 12.93
CA GLY A 294 5.18 35.27 13.36
C GLY A 294 5.00 34.13 12.35
N GLU A 295 4.66 34.42 11.09
CA GLU A 295 4.54 33.43 10.02
C GLU A 295 5.89 33.22 9.28
N THR A 296 6.19 31.96 8.92
CA THR A 296 7.42 31.59 8.19
C THR A 296 7.06 30.95 6.85
N VAL A 297 7.62 31.49 5.77
CA VAL A 297 7.53 30.93 4.41
C VAL A 297 8.89 30.34 4.02
N ALA A 298 8.90 29.05 3.65
CA ALA A 298 10.07 28.43 3.03
C ALA A 298 10.13 28.78 1.53
N LEU A 299 11.33 29.07 1.02
CA LEU A 299 11.60 29.29 -0.40
C LEU A 299 12.78 28.41 -0.82
N ASP A 300 12.51 27.36 -1.59
CA ASP A 300 13.54 26.49 -2.13
C ASP A 300 14.36 27.21 -3.22
N VAL A 301 15.68 27.25 -3.03
CA VAL A 301 16.65 27.87 -3.94
C VAL A 301 17.36 26.78 -4.73
N ASN A 302 17.61 27.00 -6.03
CA ASN A 302 18.28 26.02 -6.86
C ASN A 302 19.81 26.00 -6.60
N GLU A 303 20.39 24.82 -6.38
CA GLU A 303 21.83 24.64 -6.12
C GLU A 303 22.71 25.25 -7.22
N SER A 304 22.26 25.24 -8.49
CA SER A 304 22.99 25.83 -9.63
C SER A 304 23.13 27.36 -9.58
N TRP A 305 22.44 28.04 -8.64
CA TRP A 305 22.61 29.47 -8.40
C TRP A 305 23.79 29.78 -7.47
N LEU A 306 24.36 28.77 -6.80
CA LEU A 306 25.52 28.91 -5.92
C LEU A 306 26.84 28.93 -6.70
N GLN A 307 27.75 29.82 -6.31
CA GLN A 307 29.08 29.94 -6.90
C GLN A 307 30.20 29.60 -5.89
N PRO A 308 31.40 29.17 -6.34
CA PRO A 308 32.55 28.98 -5.45
C PRO A 308 32.96 30.29 -4.73
N GLY A 309 33.20 30.20 -3.42
CA GLY A 309 33.60 31.35 -2.60
C GLY A 309 32.39 32.14 -2.09
N VAL A 310 32.38 33.45 -2.33
CA VAL A 310 31.36 34.36 -1.78
C VAL A 310 30.07 34.26 -2.58
N ASN A 311 28.96 34.03 -1.87
CA ASN A 311 27.61 34.05 -2.43
C ASN A 311 26.87 35.28 -1.87
N THR A 312 26.23 36.06 -2.74
CA THR A 312 25.42 37.22 -2.32
C THR A 312 23.97 36.79 -2.23
N VAL A 313 23.35 37.03 -1.07
CA VAL A 313 21.93 36.76 -0.80
C VAL A 313 21.26 38.08 -0.44
N ASP A 314 20.40 38.59 -1.33
CA ASP A 314 19.66 39.85 -1.14
C ASP A 314 18.18 39.56 -0.90
N VAL A 315 17.58 40.23 0.08
CA VAL A 315 16.13 40.18 0.33
C VAL A 315 15.50 41.49 -0.11
N SER A 316 14.51 41.41 -0.99
CA SER A 316 13.71 42.54 -1.48
C SER A 316 12.25 42.37 -1.06
N LEU A 317 11.66 43.43 -0.53
CA LEU A 317 10.25 43.49 -0.11
C LEU A 317 9.48 44.46 -1.02
N ALA A 318 8.14 44.37 -1.04
CA ALA A 318 7.32 45.25 -1.87
C ALA A 318 7.50 46.75 -1.54
N THR A 319 7.26 47.61 -2.53
CA THR A 319 7.31 49.07 -2.36
C THR A 319 6.12 49.55 -1.53
N LEU A 320 6.41 50.09 -0.35
CA LEU A 320 5.42 50.58 0.62
C LEU A 320 4.80 51.94 0.24
N SER A 321 3.61 52.20 0.78
CA SER A 321 3.04 53.56 0.82
C SER A 321 3.77 54.43 1.85
N THR A 322 3.66 55.75 1.72
CA THR A 322 4.40 56.73 2.56
C THR A 322 4.00 56.75 4.04
N ASP A 323 2.92 56.07 4.38
CA ASP A 323 2.28 55.96 5.69
C ASP A 323 2.33 54.54 6.28
N ALA A 324 2.78 53.54 5.51
CA ALA A 324 2.94 52.18 6.01
C ALA A 324 4.18 52.04 6.90
N PRO A 325 4.15 51.17 7.93
CA PRO A 325 5.33 50.86 8.73
C PRO A 325 6.40 50.17 7.87
N THR A 326 7.68 50.38 8.21
CA THR A 326 8.80 49.67 7.57
C THR A 326 8.56 48.16 7.60
N SER A 327 8.56 47.50 6.44
CA SER A 327 8.52 46.05 6.38
C SER A 327 9.84 45.46 6.83
N GLU A 328 9.76 44.53 7.78
CA GLU A 328 10.88 43.75 8.26
C GLU A 328 10.55 42.26 8.05
N VAL A 329 11.56 41.46 7.76
CA VAL A 329 11.49 40.00 7.76
C VAL A 329 12.78 39.47 8.37
N ASN A 330 12.70 38.37 9.12
CA ASN A 330 13.89 37.63 9.52
C ASN A 330 14.26 36.63 8.41
N LEU A 331 15.55 36.55 8.06
CA LEU A 331 16.06 35.54 7.13
C LEU A 331 16.79 34.47 7.94
N ASP A 332 16.21 33.26 7.97
CA ASP A 332 16.97 32.05 8.26
C ASP A 332 17.46 31.48 6.92
N TYR A 333 18.77 31.28 6.78
CA TYR A 333 19.42 30.79 5.57
C TYR A 333 20.35 29.65 5.92
N SER A 334 20.07 28.48 5.36
CA SER A 334 20.92 27.30 5.45
C SER A 334 21.21 26.75 4.06
N HIS A 335 22.38 26.14 3.90
CA HIS A 335 22.74 25.38 2.73
C HIS A 335 23.63 24.21 3.15
N THR A 336 23.51 23.08 2.48
CA THR A 336 24.46 21.96 2.65
C THR A 336 25.74 22.23 1.86
N LEU A 337 26.88 21.85 2.43
CA LEU A 337 28.13 21.75 1.69
C LEU A 337 28.17 20.37 1.02
N SER A 338 28.26 20.37 -0.32
CA SER A 338 28.44 19.15 -1.12
C SER A 338 29.93 18.87 -1.32
N ASP A 339 30.37 17.64 -1.07
CA ASP A 339 31.71 17.16 -1.45
C ASP A 339 31.95 17.41 -2.95
N ARG A 340 33.13 17.91 -3.30
CA ARG A 340 33.49 18.14 -4.72
C ARG A 340 34.45 17.07 -5.18
N VAL A 341 34.03 16.29 -6.18
CA VAL A 341 34.88 15.30 -6.85
C VAL A 341 35.04 15.67 -8.32
N SER A 342 36.27 15.66 -8.80
CA SER A 342 36.63 15.74 -10.21
C SER A 342 37.51 14.55 -10.57
N VAL A 343 37.27 13.94 -11.73
CA VAL A 343 38.09 12.83 -12.25
C VAL A 343 38.38 13.10 -13.72
N THR A 344 39.65 13.13 -14.11
CA THR A 344 40.05 12.92 -15.52
C THR A 344 40.54 11.50 -15.69
N TYR A 345 40.27 10.94 -16.86
CA TYR A 345 40.61 9.57 -17.23
C TYR A 345 41.19 9.56 -18.64
N ASP A 346 42.39 9.02 -18.78
CA ASP A 346 43.14 8.95 -20.03
C ASP A 346 43.60 7.50 -20.24
N GLY A 347 42.86 6.76 -21.07
CA GLY A 347 43.07 5.34 -21.33
C GLY A 347 43.74 5.06 -22.67
N GLU A 348 44.94 4.49 -22.62
CA GLU A 348 45.72 4.05 -23.79
C GLU A 348 45.81 2.51 -23.81
N ALA A 349 46.33 1.94 -24.90
CA ALA A 349 46.61 0.50 -24.98
C ALA A 349 47.61 0.03 -23.91
N PHE A 350 48.69 0.78 -23.70
CA PHE A 350 49.80 0.37 -22.82
C PHE A 350 49.76 0.97 -21.41
N SER A 351 49.05 2.08 -21.22
CA SER A 351 48.93 2.74 -19.91
C SER A 351 47.52 3.27 -19.66
N GLU A 352 47.18 3.44 -18.39
CA GLU A 352 45.86 3.94 -17.99
C GLU A 352 46.01 4.93 -16.84
N ARG A 353 45.55 6.17 -17.05
CA ARG A 353 45.85 7.28 -16.15
C ARG A 353 44.57 7.87 -15.54
N TYR A 354 44.63 8.14 -14.25
CA TYR A 354 43.60 8.85 -13.51
C TYR A 354 44.22 10.07 -12.82
N ASN A 355 43.53 11.22 -12.89
CA ASN A 355 43.77 12.35 -12.01
C ASN A 355 42.48 12.65 -11.27
N ILE A 356 42.49 12.52 -9.95
CA ILE A 356 41.30 12.57 -9.09
C ILE A 356 41.50 13.69 -8.06
N THR A 357 40.61 14.66 -8.04
CA THR A 357 40.54 15.71 -7.02
C THR A 357 39.31 15.47 -6.15
N ARG A 358 39.47 15.44 -4.82
CA ARG A 358 38.35 15.47 -3.87
C ARG A 358 38.54 16.55 -2.82
N SER A 359 37.63 17.51 -2.75
CA SER A 359 37.49 18.45 -1.62
C SER A 359 36.38 17.98 -0.70
N TYR A 360 36.71 17.82 0.58
CA TYR A 360 35.78 17.33 1.60
C TYR A 360 34.98 18.48 2.24
N ALA A 361 33.66 18.33 2.26
CA ALA A 361 32.71 19.31 2.78
C ALA A 361 32.55 19.25 4.31
N SER A 362 32.99 18.17 4.94
CA SER A 362 33.00 17.94 6.39
C SER A 362 34.21 17.10 6.78
N GLU A 363 34.47 16.94 8.08
CA GLU A 363 35.39 15.90 8.55
C GLU A 363 34.96 14.51 8.06
N GLN A 364 35.92 13.62 7.77
CA GLN A 364 35.69 12.23 7.36
C GLN A 364 36.62 11.25 8.06
N GLN A 365 36.14 10.06 8.39
CA GLN A 365 36.90 8.98 9.02
C GLN A 365 36.88 7.74 8.13
N ASN A 366 37.93 6.91 8.18
CA ASN A 366 38.03 5.66 7.41
C ASN A 366 37.80 5.87 5.89
N ALA A 367 38.31 6.98 5.35
CA ALA A 367 38.07 7.37 3.96
C ALA A 367 38.94 6.54 3.01
N THR A 368 38.31 5.83 2.07
CA THR A 368 39.00 5.02 1.05
C THR A 368 38.70 5.56 -0.34
N LEU A 369 39.72 5.66 -1.19
CA LEU A 369 39.58 5.88 -2.63
C LEU A 369 39.66 4.52 -3.33
N THR A 370 38.78 4.31 -4.31
CA THR A 370 38.79 3.12 -5.18
C THR A 370 38.84 3.60 -6.63
N ILE A 371 39.82 3.13 -7.38
CA ILE A 371 40.04 3.41 -8.80
C ILE A 371 39.80 2.11 -9.56
N PRO A 372 38.66 1.97 -10.27
CA PRO A 372 38.36 0.79 -11.07
C PRO A 372 38.90 0.98 -12.49
N HIS A 373 40.01 0.30 -12.80
CA HIS A 373 40.60 0.33 -14.14
C HIS A 373 39.72 -0.38 -15.17
N ALA A 374 39.77 0.06 -16.42
CA ALA A 374 38.93 -0.44 -17.51
C ALA A 374 39.31 -1.86 -18.01
N GLY A 375 40.43 -2.40 -17.52
CA GLY A 375 40.89 -3.76 -17.78
C GLY A 375 41.90 -4.19 -16.72
N ASN A 376 42.52 -5.37 -16.92
CA ASN A 376 43.60 -5.82 -16.05
C ASN A 376 44.79 -4.86 -16.15
N VAL A 377 45.48 -4.64 -15.03
CA VAL A 377 46.70 -3.83 -14.98
C VAL A 377 47.76 -4.60 -14.19
N LEU A 378 48.98 -4.67 -14.73
CA LEU A 378 50.06 -5.51 -14.20
C LEU A 378 50.80 -4.82 -13.04
N SER A 379 50.83 -3.49 -13.06
CA SER A 379 51.46 -2.68 -12.01
C SER A 379 50.96 -1.23 -12.07
N ILE A 380 51.18 -0.49 -10.98
CA ILE A 380 51.07 0.98 -10.99
C ILE A 380 52.49 1.54 -11.05
N ARG A 381 52.79 2.35 -12.09
CA ARG A 381 54.11 2.94 -12.33
C ARG A 381 54.33 4.19 -11.48
N ASP A 382 53.37 5.11 -11.56
CA ASP A 382 53.32 6.34 -10.76
C ASP A 382 52.06 6.29 -9.89
N LEU A 383 52.21 6.52 -8.58
CA LEU A 383 51.08 6.65 -7.67
C LEU A 383 51.42 7.73 -6.64
N ASP A 384 50.93 8.95 -6.86
CA ASP A 384 51.21 10.09 -6.00
C ASP A 384 49.93 10.76 -5.52
N TYR A 385 50.02 11.42 -4.37
CA TYR A 385 49.02 12.32 -3.84
C TYR A 385 49.62 13.71 -3.57
N ARG A 386 48.75 14.69 -3.34
CA ARG A 386 49.08 15.93 -2.64
C ARG A 386 47.85 16.43 -1.89
N ILE A 387 48.09 17.21 -0.84
CA ILE A 387 47.05 17.83 -0.01
C ILE A 387 47.09 19.35 -0.21
N ASP A 388 45.92 19.97 -0.32
CA ASP A 388 45.68 21.42 -0.42
C ASP A 388 46.54 22.14 -1.48
N GLY A 389 46.76 21.47 -2.62
CA GLY A 389 47.54 21.99 -3.74
C GLY A 389 49.07 22.00 -3.52
N GLY A 390 49.57 21.28 -2.51
CA GLY A 390 50.99 21.16 -2.17
C GLY A 390 51.86 20.42 -3.21
N GLY A 391 53.07 20.03 -2.78
CA GLY A 391 53.95 19.20 -3.59
C GLY A 391 53.41 17.77 -3.75
N TRP A 392 53.63 17.15 -4.90
CA TRP A 392 53.34 15.73 -5.11
C TRP A 392 54.26 14.85 -4.24
N GLN A 393 53.67 13.82 -3.64
CA GLN A 393 54.33 12.83 -2.78
C GLN A 393 53.86 11.43 -3.19
N ALA A 394 54.78 10.47 -3.26
CA ALA A 394 54.42 9.08 -3.54
C ALA A 394 53.51 8.51 -2.43
N ILE A 395 52.48 7.76 -2.84
CA ILE A 395 51.61 7.00 -1.93
C ILE A 395 52.40 5.77 -1.44
N PRO A 396 52.54 5.54 -0.12
CA PRO A 396 53.23 4.37 0.41
C PRO A 396 52.51 3.07 0.00
N GLN A 397 53.26 2.03 -0.39
CA GLN A 397 52.68 0.79 -0.89
C GLN A 397 51.81 0.07 0.14
N GLU A 398 52.08 0.25 1.43
CA GLU A 398 51.28 -0.26 2.55
C GLU A 398 49.91 0.42 2.70
N THR A 399 49.70 1.58 2.07
CA THR A 399 48.41 2.31 2.04
C THR A 399 47.58 2.03 0.79
N ALA A 400 48.13 1.25 -0.16
CA ALA A 400 47.50 0.93 -1.43
C ALA A 400 47.37 -0.59 -1.63
N THR A 401 46.38 -1.04 -2.39
CA THR A 401 46.23 -2.45 -2.76
C THR A 401 45.59 -2.56 -4.14
N LEU A 402 46.28 -3.22 -5.07
CA LEU A 402 45.77 -3.54 -6.40
C LEU A 402 45.24 -4.98 -6.39
N ASP A 403 43.98 -5.17 -6.76
CA ASP A 403 43.31 -6.47 -6.88
C ASP A 403 42.67 -6.57 -8.28
N GLY A 404 43.34 -7.27 -9.19
CA GLY A 404 42.95 -7.40 -10.60
C GLY A 404 42.89 -6.06 -11.34
N THR A 405 41.68 -5.53 -11.47
CA THR A 405 41.39 -4.22 -12.11
C THR A 405 41.23 -3.08 -11.10
N THR A 406 41.19 -3.36 -9.79
CA THR A 406 40.74 -2.40 -8.79
C THR A 406 41.88 -1.98 -7.86
N LEU A 407 42.29 -0.73 -7.94
CA LEU A 407 43.23 -0.11 -6.99
C LEU A 407 42.45 0.54 -5.84
N ARG A 408 42.72 0.13 -4.60
CA ARG A 408 42.21 0.77 -3.37
C ARG A 408 43.34 1.51 -2.68
N ILE A 409 43.02 2.66 -2.08
CA ILE A 409 43.94 3.54 -1.37
C ILE A 409 43.26 4.01 -0.08
N ASP A 410 43.90 3.82 1.07
CA ASP A 410 43.47 4.45 2.32
C ASP A 410 43.86 5.94 2.29
N VAL A 411 42.85 6.81 2.27
CA VAL A 411 43.04 8.27 2.17
C VAL A 411 43.14 8.89 3.56
N SER A 412 42.55 8.27 4.60
CA SER A 412 42.75 8.69 5.99
C SER A 412 44.20 8.42 6.44
N ALA A 413 44.83 7.35 5.96
CA ALA A 413 46.26 7.12 6.19
C ALA A 413 47.17 8.20 5.55
N LEU A 414 46.71 8.88 4.48
CA LEU A 414 47.47 9.93 3.78
C LEU A 414 47.24 11.34 4.35
N ALA A 415 46.01 11.68 4.73
CA ALA A 415 45.62 13.04 5.12
C ALA A 415 45.20 13.20 6.60
N GLY A 416 45.13 12.10 7.36
CA GLY A 416 44.76 12.09 8.77
C GLY A 416 43.46 11.34 9.06
N GLU A 417 43.30 10.94 10.32
CA GLU A 417 42.07 10.35 10.84
C GLU A 417 41.58 11.18 12.05
N PRO A 418 40.48 11.95 11.92
CA PRO A 418 39.74 12.25 10.68
C PRO A 418 40.57 13.09 9.69
N ILE A 419 40.17 13.03 8.41
CA ILE A 419 40.49 14.05 7.41
C ILE A 419 39.71 15.32 7.81
N PRO A 420 40.34 16.50 7.93
CA PRO A 420 39.65 17.74 8.28
C PRO A 420 38.62 18.21 7.24
N GLU A 421 37.68 19.05 7.66
CA GLU A 421 36.80 19.78 6.74
C GLU A 421 37.60 20.73 5.83
N SER A 422 37.08 20.99 4.62
CA SER A 422 37.72 21.81 3.56
C SER A 422 39.02 21.25 2.97
N THR A 423 39.60 20.18 3.52
CA THR A 423 40.79 19.53 2.95
C THR A 423 40.52 19.06 1.52
N THR A 424 41.44 19.37 0.61
CA THR A 424 41.44 18.91 -0.78
C THR A 424 42.59 17.96 -1.04
N ILE A 425 42.28 16.77 -1.55
CA ILE A 425 43.25 15.74 -1.87
C ILE A 425 43.21 15.50 -3.37
N ASP A 426 44.37 15.67 -4.01
CA ASP A 426 44.59 15.20 -5.38
C ASP A 426 45.34 13.88 -5.34
N VAL A 427 44.92 12.92 -6.17
CA VAL A 427 45.62 11.65 -6.42
C VAL A 427 45.83 11.50 -7.93
N ARG A 428 47.04 11.12 -8.34
CA ARG A 428 47.35 10.69 -9.70
C ARG A 428 47.83 9.25 -9.71
N SER A 429 47.36 8.47 -10.68
CA SER A 429 47.73 7.06 -10.86
C SER A 429 48.04 6.80 -12.33
N THR A 430 49.19 6.19 -12.63
CA THR A 430 49.58 5.69 -13.95
C THR A 430 49.71 4.16 -13.88
N ALA A 431 48.71 3.43 -14.35
CA ALA A 431 48.76 1.97 -14.42
C ALA A 431 49.43 1.46 -15.72
N SER A 432 50.06 0.29 -15.65
CA SER A 432 50.72 -0.41 -16.75
C SER A 432 49.89 -1.60 -17.24
N LYS A 433 49.67 -1.70 -18.55
CA LYS A 433 49.09 -2.90 -19.19
C LYS A 433 50.13 -3.77 -19.89
N VAL A 434 51.39 -3.35 -19.83
CA VAL A 434 52.55 -4.02 -20.42
C VAL A 434 53.55 -4.34 -19.32
N GLN A 435 54.10 -5.55 -19.36
CA GLN A 435 55.32 -5.92 -18.63
C GLN A 435 56.46 -6.08 -19.64
N VAL A 436 57.66 -5.67 -19.23
CA VAL A 436 58.88 -5.80 -20.02
C VAL A 436 59.93 -6.46 -19.14
N ASP A 437 60.42 -7.61 -19.57
CA ASP A 437 61.43 -8.40 -18.86
C ASP A 437 62.74 -8.33 -19.63
N GLY A 438 63.88 -8.21 -18.92
CA GLY A 438 65.20 -8.01 -19.52
C GLY A 438 65.46 -6.62 -20.14
N GLY A 439 64.42 -5.83 -20.41
CA GLY A 439 64.51 -4.52 -21.07
C GLY A 439 63.75 -3.38 -20.40
N SER A 440 63.70 -2.24 -21.09
CA SER A 440 62.83 -1.11 -20.75
C SER A 440 62.49 -0.31 -22.02
N ILE A 441 61.29 0.27 -22.07
CA ILE A 441 60.74 0.93 -23.26
C ILE A 441 60.15 2.31 -22.94
N SER A 442 60.20 3.21 -23.92
CA SER A 442 59.37 4.42 -23.96
C SER A 442 58.33 4.32 -25.09
N VAL A 443 57.16 4.94 -24.89
CA VAL A 443 56.10 4.99 -25.90
C VAL A 443 56.24 6.29 -26.68
N LEU A 444 56.42 6.19 -27.99
CA LEU A 444 56.52 7.34 -28.90
C LEU A 444 55.14 7.74 -29.45
N GLN A 445 54.27 6.76 -29.69
CA GLN A 445 52.88 6.94 -30.09
C GLN A 445 52.03 5.86 -29.42
N SER A 446 50.99 6.27 -28.70
CA SER A 446 50.04 5.38 -28.03
C SER A 446 48.77 5.18 -28.86
N THR A 447 48.30 3.94 -28.97
CA THR A 447 46.94 3.65 -29.46
C THR A 447 45.93 3.98 -28.35
N ALA A 448 44.79 4.57 -28.73
CA ALA A 448 43.66 4.77 -27.81
C ALA A 448 42.91 3.44 -27.58
N ILE A 449 42.31 3.25 -26.40
CA ILE A 449 41.50 2.05 -26.11
C ILE A 449 40.30 1.97 -27.07
N GLY A 450 40.03 0.76 -27.59
CA GLY A 450 38.92 0.49 -28.51
C GLY A 450 39.29 0.54 -29.99
N PHE A 451 40.57 0.76 -30.32
CA PHE A 451 41.15 0.57 -31.64
C PHE A 451 42.14 -0.60 -31.62
N ASP A 452 42.37 -1.21 -32.78
CA ASP A 452 43.38 -2.25 -32.96
C ASP A 452 44.78 -1.71 -32.68
N LEU A 453 45.66 -2.56 -32.14
CA LEU A 453 46.96 -2.09 -31.64
C LEU A 453 47.83 -1.57 -32.80
N ASP A 454 48.32 -0.35 -32.62
CA ASP A 454 49.18 0.40 -33.52
C ASP A 454 49.99 1.41 -32.68
N SER A 455 50.93 0.89 -31.88
CA SER A 455 51.65 1.66 -30.85
C SER A 455 53.15 1.67 -31.10
N ARG A 456 53.70 2.83 -31.45
CA ARG A 456 55.13 3.02 -31.70
C ARG A 456 55.90 3.18 -30.39
N ILE A 457 56.94 2.39 -30.21
CA ILE A 457 57.83 2.39 -29.03
C ILE A 457 59.29 2.58 -29.41
N ARG A 458 60.11 2.93 -28.42
CA ARG A 458 61.56 2.85 -28.47
C ARG A 458 62.08 2.03 -27.30
N LEU A 459 63.07 1.17 -27.56
CA LEU A 459 63.77 0.42 -26.54
C LEU A 459 64.81 1.33 -25.88
N GLU A 460 64.68 1.64 -24.59
CA GLU A 460 65.67 2.42 -23.83
C GLU A 460 66.82 1.53 -23.34
N SER A 461 66.51 0.26 -23.03
CA SER A 461 67.49 -0.80 -22.78
C SER A 461 66.92 -2.14 -23.26
N TRP A 462 67.74 -2.98 -23.88
CA TRP A 462 67.33 -4.29 -24.36
C TRP A 462 68.47 -5.32 -24.21
N SER A 463 68.10 -6.59 -24.13
CA SER A 463 69.01 -7.75 -24.11
C SER A 463 68.44 -8.86 -24.98
N ASP A 464 69.28 -9.75 -25.47
CA ASP A 464 68.95 -10.84 -26.39
C ASP A 464 67.82 -11.76 -25.84
N GLU A 465 67.70 -11.90 -24.51
CA GLU A 465 66.65 -12.66 -23.80
C GLU A 465 65.42 -11.82 -23.37
N ALA A 466 65.34 -10.54 -23.74
CA ALA A 466 64.28 -9.64 -23.30
C ALA A 466 62.95 -9.84 -24.07
N SER A 467 61.83 -9.57 -23.41
CA SER A 467 60.50 -9.73 -23.99
C SER A 467 59.46 -8.72 -23.49
N ILE A 468 58.38 -8.58 -24.25
CA ILE A 468 57.21 -7.73 -23.96
C ILE A 468 55.98 -8.61 -23.76
N SER A 469 55.32 -8.51 -22.60
CA SER A 469 54.09 -9.22 -22.27
C SER A 469 52.89 -8.29 -22.32
N LEU A 470 51.86 -8.66 -23.12
CA LEU A 470 50.73 -7.79 -23.50
C LEU A 470 49.33 -8.30 -23.05
N GLY A 471 49.28 -9.46 -22.38
CA GLY A 471 48.05 -10.16 -22.01
C GLY A 471 47.08 -9.42 -21.06
N ALA A 472 47.48 -8.30 -20.46
CA ALA A 472 46.59 -7.47 -19.64
C ALA A 472 45.78 -6.43 -20.44
N THR A 473 46.10 -6.23 -21.73
CA THR A 473 45.34 -5.34 -22.61
C THR A 473 43.97 -5.94 -22.98
N PRO A 474 42.96 -5.15 -23.39
CA PRO A 474 41.66 -5.67 -23.85
C PRO A 474 41.74 -6.55 -25.11
N GLN A 475 42.86 -6.48 -25.84
CA GLN A 475 43.17 -7.32 -27.00
C GLN A 475 44.27 -8.35 -26.67
N GLY A 476 44.55 -8.60 -25.38
CA GLY A 476 45.69 -9.36 -24.88
C GLY A 476 45.78 -10.83 -25.33
N SER A 477 44.67 -11.40 -25.84
CA SER A 477 44.61 -12.75 -26.42
C SER A 477 44.95 -12.79 -27.92
N LEU A 478 44.95 -11.65 -28.61
CA LEU A 478 45.31 -11.55 -30.03
C LEU A 478 46.82 -11.73 -30.22
N VAL A 479 47.24 -12.27 -31.36
CA VAL A 479 48.67 -12.42 -31.70
C VAL A 479 49.30 -11.04 -31.94
N HIS A 480 50.07 -10.57 -30.97
CA HIS A 480 50.92 -9.38 -31.08
C HIS A 480 52.21 -9.65 -31.86
N TYR A 481 52.69 -8.65 -32.59
CA TYR A 481 53.94 -8.67 -33.37
C TYR A 481 54.54 -7.26 -33.47
N ALA A 482 55.80 -7.16 -33.87
CA ALA A 482 56.45 -5.90 -34.26
C ALA A 482 56.27 -5.65 -35.78
N ASP A 483 56.32 -4.38 -36.16
CA ASP A 483 56.34 -3.90 -37.55
C ASP A 483 57.05 -2.52 -37.58
N GLU A 484 57.41 -2.02 -38.76
CA GLU A 484 58.12 -0.74 -38.97
C GLU A 484 59.44 -0.59 -38.17
N GLU A 485 60.16 -1.69 -37.99
CA GLU A 485 61.36 -1.79 -37.17
C GLU A 485 62.55 -0.98 -37.71
N SER A 486 63.35 -0.43 -36.80
CA SER A 486 64.63 0.21 -37.14
C SER A 486 65.81 -0.77 -37.22
N TYR A 487 65.55 -2.08 -37.26
CA TYR A 487 66.54 -3.16 -37.19
C TYR A 487 66.07 -4.38 -38.01
N SER A 488 66.73 -5.54 -37.89
CA SER A 488 66.50 -6.72 -38.73
C SER A 488 65.62 -7.77 -38.05
N ALA A 489 64.30 -7.59 -38.10
CA ALA A 489 63.30 -8.42 -37.40
C ALA A 489 63.11 -9.86 -37.94
N GLU A 490 64.04 -10.40 -38.74
CA GLU A 490 63.93 -11.77 -39.28
C GLU A 490 63.88 -12.83 -38.16
N ASP A 491 64.52 -12.59 -37.01
CA ASP A 491 64.55 -13.49 -35.85
C ASP A 491 63.53 -13.11 -34.75
N ASP A 492 62.65 -12.12 -34.98
CA ASP A 492 61.65 -11.70 -33.99
C ASP A 492 60.45 -12.66 -33.99
N TYR A 493 59.93 -12.99 -32.80
CA TYR A 493 58.85 -13.97 -32.63
C TYR A 493 58.06 -13.72 -31.35
N ALA A 494 56.81 -14.18 -31.32
CA ALA A 494 56.03 -14.26 -30.10
C ALA A 494 55.86 -15.72 -29.66
N SER A 495 56.27 -16.02 -28.43
CA SER A 495 56.01 -17.30 -27.77
C SER A 495 54.67 -17.21 -27.03
N ILE A 496 53.86 -18.26 -27.14
CA ILE A 496 52.53 -18.35 -26.51
C ILE A 496 52.44 -19.64 -25.69
N ASP A 497 52.22 -19.48 -24.39
CA ASP A 497 52.04 -20.58 -23.43
C ASP A 497 50.63 -21.20 -23.53
N SER A 498 50.44 -22.39 -22.95
CA SER A 498 49.16 -23.12 -22.98
C SER A 498 48.01 -22.52 -22.15
N ASP A 499 48.22 -21.40 -21.46
CA ASP A 499 47.17 -20.58 -20.83
C ASP A 499 46.81 -19.34 -21.67
N GLY A 500 47.45 -19.16 -22.83
CA GLY A 500 47.31 -18.00 -23.71
C GLY A 500 48.22 -16.82 -23.36
N ALA A 501 49.14 -16.95 -22.38
CA ALA A 501 50.11 -15.91 -22.08
C ALA A 501 51.12 -15.74 -23.24
N GLN A 502 51.11 -14.58 -23.89
CA GLN A 502 52.02 -14.23 -24.98
C GLN A 502 53.19 -13.36 -24.50
N ARG A 503 54.41 -13.72 -24.93
CA ARG A 503 55.65 -12.93 -24.80
C ARG A 503 56.24 -12.66 -26.18
N LEU A 504 56.35 -11.39 -26.56
CA LEU A 504 57.01 -10.95 -27.79
C LEU A 504 58.52 -10.80 -27.54
N TYR A 505 59.33 -11.60 -28.21
CA TYR A 505 60.79 -11.62 -28.17
C TYR A 505 61.37 -10.91 -29.40
N LEU A 506 62.39 -10.10 -29.16
CA LEU A 506 62.99 -9.21 -30.16
C LEU A 506 64.53 -9.34 -30.10
N PRO A 507 65.10 -10.52 -30.42
CA PRO A 507 66.46 -10.88 -30.03
C PRO A 507 67.55 -10.11 -30.79
N THR A 508 67.24 -9.52 -31.94
CA THR A 508 68.16 -8.70 -32.73
C THR A 508 68.09 -7.20 -32.40
N ALA A 509 67.12 -6.79 -31.57
CA ALA A 509 66.88 -5.40 -31.21
C ALA A 509 67.89 -4.91 -30.15
N VAL A 510 68.18 -3.61 -30.15
CA VAL A 510 69.16 -2.99 -29.24
C VAL A 510 68.62 -1.72 -28.60
N ALA A 511 69.28 -1.23 -27.55
CA ALA A 511 68.98 0.07 -26.97
C ALA A 511 69.06 1.18 -28.04
N GLY A 512 67.98 1.94 -28.20
CA GLY A 512 67.78 2.93 -29.25
C GLY A 512 66.94 2.45 -30.44
N SER A 513 66.64 1.15 -30.58
CA SER A 513 65.74 0.64 -31.62
C SER A 513 64.31 1.17 -31.46
N GLU A 514 63.65 1.47 -32.57
CA GLU A 514 62.22 1.78 -32.65
C GLU A 514 61.46 0.68 -33.42
N MET A 515 60.17 0.52 -33.11
CA MET A 515 59.20 -0.33 -33.81
C MET A 515 57.78 0.14 -33.51
N THR A 516 56.81 -0.35 -34.28
CA THR A 516 55.38 -0.22 -34.02
C THR A 516 54.82 -1.60 -33.65
N ILE A 517 54.40 -1.79 -32.39
CA ILE A 517 53.74 -3.05 -31.99
C ILE A 517 52.31 -3.03 -32.54
N LYS A 518 51.92 -4.11 -33.22
CA LYS A 518 50.60 -4.33 -33.81
C LYS A 518 50.03 -5.68 -33.34
N ASN A 519 48.77 -5.96 -33.69
CA ASN A 519 48.18 -7.29 -33.50
C ASN A 519 47.42 -7.79 -34.74
N LEU A 520 47.30 -9.11 -34.84
CA LEU A 520 46.46 -9.78 -35.83
C LEU A 520 45.13 -10.16 -35.16
N PRO A 521 43.98 -10.10 -35.86
CA PRO A 521 42.66 -10.45 -35.33
C PRO A 521 42.43 -11.97 -35.15
N VAL A 522 43.48 -12.70 -34.79
CA VAL A 522 43.50 -14.13 -34.46
C VAL A 522 44.09 -14.29 -33.06
N GLU A 523 43.46 -15.11 -32.23
CA GLU A 523 44.06 -15.64 -31.02
C GLU A 523 44.69 -17.00 -31.33
N VAL A 524 45.81 -17.32 -30.67
CA VAL A 524 46.43 -18.65 -30.70
C VAL A 524 46.68 -19.11 -29.27
N ILE A 525 46.53 -20.41 -29.00
CA ILE A 525 46.84 -21.04 -27.70
C ILE A 525 47.44 -22.43 -27.97
N ALA A 526 48.56 -22.76 -27.32
CA ALA A 526 49.14 -24.11 -27.36
C ALA A 526 48.30 -25.10 -26.52
N GLU A 527 48.07 -26.32 -27.00
CA GLU A 527 47.39 -27.37 -26.21
C GLU A 527 48.32 -27.91 -25.10
N THR A 528 49.63 -27.93 -25.35
CA THR A 528 50.69 -28.23 -24.38
C THR A 528 51.90 -27.34 -24.61
N ASN A 529 52.68 -27.11 -23.55
CA ASN A 529 53.91 -26.31 -23.57
C ASN A 529 53.73 -24.92 -24.21
N THR A 530 54.39 -24.65 -25.33
CA THR A 530 54.51 -23.31 -25.94
C THR A 530 54.62 -23.40 -27.46
N VAL A 531 53.90 -22.54 -28.19
CA VAL A 531 54.05 -22.37 -29.65
C VAL A 531 54.75 -21.04 -29.95
N GLU A 532 55.62 -21.00 -30.96
CA GLU A 532 56.32 -19.81 -31.42
C GLU A 532 55.76 -19.33 -32.76
N LEU A 533 55.45 -18.03 -32.86
CA LEU A 533 54.85 -17.39 -34.02
C LEU A 533 55.69 -16.21 -34.50
N ARG A 534 56.05 -16.18 -35.78
CA ARG A 534 56.53 -14.97 -36.47
C ARG A 534 55.51 -14.51 -37.50
N VAL A 535 55.27 -13.21 -37.60
CA VAL A 535 54.34 -12.62 -38.58
C VAL A 535 55.13 -12.09 -39.79
N PRO A 536 54.91 -12.60 -41.02
CA PRO A 536 55.53 -12.04 -42.22
C PRO A 536 54.99 -10.66 -42.61
N ASP A 537 55.81 -9.82 -43.23
CA ASP A 537 55.51 -8.47 -43.76
C ASP A 537 54.28 -8.41 -44.69
N SER A 538 53.90 -9.54 -45.30
CA SER A 538 52.73 -9.67 -46.16
C SER A 538 51.40 -9.74 -45.38
N SER A 539 51.47 -9.82 -44.05
CA SER A 539 50.33 -10.07 -43.17
C SER A 539 49.64 -8.78 -42.72
N ASN A 540 48.34 -8.85 -42.49
CA ASN A 540 47.52 -7.78 -41.93
C ASN A 540 46.17 -8.33 -41.46
N ALA A 541 45.29 -7.47 -40.94
CA ALA A 541 43.97 -7.85 -40.43
C ALA A 541 43.03 -8.56 -41.45
N THR A 542 43.32 -8.50 -42.75
CA THR A 542 42.52 -9.15 -43.82
C THR A 542 43.26 -10.24 -44.62
N ASN A 543 44.59 -10.30 -44.53
CA ASN A 543 45.44 -11.34 -45.10
C ASN A 543 46.35 -11.84 -43.99
N ILE A 544 45.95 -12.89 -43.28
CA ILE A 544 46.59 -13.28 -42.02
C ILE A 544 47.57 -14.41 -42.31
N GLY A 545 48.85 -14.07 -42.38
CA GLY A 545 49.96 -15.04 -42.43
C GLY A 545 50.58 -15.24 -41.05
N LEU A 546 50.97 -16.47 -40.74
CA LEU A 546 51.72 -16.85 -39.54
C LEU A 546 52.80 -17.85 -39.95
N VAL A 547 54.05 -17.65 -39.51
CA VAL A 547 55.06 -18.71 -39.51
C VAL A 547 55.04 -19.34 -38.12
N VAL A 548 54.62 -20.60 -38.06
CA VAL A 548 54.48 -21.37 -36.82
C VAL A 548 55.68 -22.30 -36.68
N SER A 549 56.29 -22.30 -35.50
CA SER A 549 57.30 -23.26 -35.08
C SER A 549 57.01 -23.78 -33.67
N GLY A 550 57.40 -25.03 -33.41
CA GLY A 550 57.47 -25.54 -32.03
C GLY A 550 58.59 -24.86 -31.25
N GLY A 551 58.33 -24.61 -29.96
CA GLY A 551 59.31 -24.02 -29.05
C GLY A 551 60.30 -25.06 -28.49
N PRO A 552 60.54 -25.12 -27.17
CA PRO A 552 61.45 -26.11 -26.56
C PRO A 552 61.01 -27.59 -26.75
N VAL A 553 59.76 -27.82 -27.13
CA VAL A 553 59.19 -29.10 -27.56
C VAL A 553 58.63 -28.90 -28.98
N ILE A 554 58.76 -29.91 -29.83
CA ILE A 554 58.34 -29.87 -31.24
C ILE A 554 57.38 -31.02 -31.50
N GLY A 555 56.30 -30.73 -32.21
CA GLY A 555 55.20 -31.63 -32.53
C GLY A 555 53.96 -31.44 -31.66
N ASP A 556 53.90 -30.37 -30.86
CA ASP A 556 52.77 -30.10 -29.96
C ASP A 556 51.58 -29.49 -30.72
N ALA A 557 50.37 -29.82 -30.27
CA ALA A 557 49.15 -29.31 -30.89
C ALA A 557 48.85 -27.86 -30.43
N TRP A 558 48.15 -27.11 -31.27
CA TRP A 558 47.75 -25.74 -30.96
C TRP A 558 46.39 -25.41 -31.59
N THR A 559 45.75 -24.37 -31.08
CA THR A 559 44.46 -23.87 -31.56
C THR A 559 44.58 -22.43 -32.04
N ALA A 560 43.77 -22.06 -33.02
CA ALA A 560 43.57 -20.67 -33.41
C ALA A 560 42.08 -20.29 -33.44
N ARG A 561 41.75 -19.06 -33.04
CA ARG A 561 40.41 -18.49 -33.15
C ARG A 561 40.46 -17.20 -33.97
N TYR A 562 39.78 -17.17 -35.12
CA TYR A 562 39.70 -15.97 -35.95
C TYR A 562 38.59 -15.04 -35.45
N VAL A 563 38.98 -14.02 -34.68
CA VAL A 563 38.07 -13.04 -34.06
C VAL A 563 37.54 -12.03 -35.08
N GLY A 564 38.31 -11.74 -36.13
CA GLY A 564 37.86 -10.91 -37.27
C GLY A 564 36.92 -11.62 -38.26
N GLY A 565 36.59 -12.89 -38.03
CA GLY A 565 35.74 -13.69 -38.91
C GLY A 565 34.26 -13.31 -38.87
N THR A 566 33.55 -13.50 -39.98
CA THR A 566 32.08 -13.37 -40.02
C THR A 566 31.43 -14.58 -39.36
N GLU A 567 30.59 -14.37 -38.35
CA GLU A 567 29.89 -15.42 -37.59
C GLU A 567 29.19 -16.44 -38.51
N GLY A 568 29.37 -17.74 -38.23
CA GLY A 568 28.82 -18.84 -39.02
C GLY A 568 29.48 -19.07 -40.39
N THR A 569 30.46 -18.25 -40.78
CA THR A 569 31.26 -18.46 -42.00
C THR A 569 32.41 -19.40 -41.68
N TYR A 570 32.67 -20.35 -42.59
CA TYR A 570 33.79 -21.28 -42.44
C TYR A 570 35.13 -20.60 -42.78
N TYR A 571 36.10 -20.78 -41.89
CA TYR A 571 37.50 -20.41 -42.10
C TYR A 571 38.39 -21.63 -41.89
N GLY A 572 39.62 -21.58 -42.42
CA GLY A 572 40.60 -22.65 -42.28
C GLY A 572 42.02 -22.14 -42.22
N ILE A 573 42.88 -22.95 -41.61
CA ILE A 573 44.34 -22.75 -41.59
C ILE A 573 44.90 -23.56 -42.76
N VAL A 574 45.61 -22.88 -43.66
CA VAL A 574 46.12 -23.43 -44.92
C VAL A 574 47.63 -23.20 -44.99
N GLY A 575 48.43 -24.24 -45.14
CA GLY A 575 49.89 -24.13 -45.30
C GLY A 575 50.28 -23.56 -46.67
N GLU A 576 51.52 -23.08 -46.80
CA GLU A 576 52.08 -22.46 -48.02
C GLU A 576 51.80 -23.21 -49.34
N ASN A 577 51.75 -24.55 -49.31
CA ASN A 577 51.47 -25.38 -50.49
C ASN A 577 49.98 -25.50 -50.86
N GLY A 578 49.07 -24.90 -50.09
CA GLY A 578 47.61 -25.07 -50.20
C GLY A 578 47.02 -26.20 -49.32
N ASP A 579 47.85 -26.84 -48.48
CA ASP A 579 47.44 -27.94 -47.61
C ASP A 579 46.60 -27.42 -46.42
N ARG A 580 45.31 -27.76 -46.38
CA ARG A 580 44.39 -27.33 -45.31
C ARG A 580 44.60 -28.15 -44.04
N LEU A 581 45.19 -27.53 -43.02
CA LEU A 581 45.55 -28.13 -41.73
C LEU A 581 44.36 -28.22 -40.77
N ALA A 582 43.52 -27.18 -40.73
CA ALA A 582 42.35 -27.10 -39.86
C ALA A 582 41.21 -26.27 -40.49
N ARG A 583 40.00 -26.40 -39.96
CA ARG A 583 38.85 -25.52 -40.30
C ARG A 583 37.78 -25.53 -39.21
N SER A 584 37.05 -24.42 -39.10
CA SER A 584 35.88 -24.28 -38.22
C SER A 584 34.95 -23.16 -38.73
N GLN A 585 33.79 -22.95 -38.10
CA GLN A 585 32.99 -21.73 -38.31
C GLN A 585 33.52 -20.64 -37.37
N ALA A 586 33.65 -19.39 -37.81
CA ALA A 586 33.94 -18.32 -36.85
C ALA A 586 32.72 -18.12 -35.91
N PRO A 587 32.92 -17.93 -34.58
CA PRO A 587 34.19 -17.75 -33.86
C PRO A 587 34.72 -19.02 -33.16
N ASP A 588 34.36 -20.22 -33.60
CA ASP A 588 34.88 -21.48 -33.02
C ASP A 588 36.38 -21.69 -33.32
N VAL A 589 37.04 -22.46 -32.46
CA VAL A 589 38.47 -22.77 -32.58
C VAL A 589 38.79 -23.72 -33.74
N MET A 590 39.99 -23.56 -34.29
CA MET A 590 40.61 -24.43 -35.31
C MET A 590 41.84 -25.10 -34.70
N THR A 591 41.78 -26.40 -34.43
CA THR A 591 42.92 -27.17 -33.86
C THR A 591 43.83 -27.71 -34.97
N VAL A 592 45.13 -27.45 -34.85
CA VAL A 592 46.20 -28.03 -35.66
C VAL A 592 47.00 -29.00 -34.79
N SER A 593 47.28 -30.20 -35.30
CA SER A 593 47.84 -31.29 -34.48
C SER A 593 49.36 -31.27 -34.28
N ARG A 594 50.04 -30.21 -34.73
CA ARG A 594 51.50 -30.01 -34.62
C ARG A 594 51.87 -28.55 -34.89
N ASP A 595 52.96 -28.10 -34.29
CA ASP A 595 53.52 -26.74 -34.36
C ASP A 595 54.58 -26.57 -35.48
N ASP A 596 55.18 -27.66 -35.98
CA ASP A 596 56.23 -27.69 -37.01
C ASP A 596 55.69 -27.48 -38.45
N VAL A 597 54.68 -26.63 -38.62
CA VAL A 597 53.95 -26.45 -39.88
C VAL A 597 54.47 -25.32 -40.77
N GLY A 598 55.31 -24.42 -40.25
CA GLY A 598 55.90 -23.33 -41.03
C GLY A 598 54.89 -22.25 -41.40
N LEU A 599 54.98 -21.73 -42.64
CA LEU A 599 54.09 -20.66 -43.12
C LEU A 599 52.67 -21.18 -43.38
N VAL A 600 51.71 -20.60 -42.68
CA VAL A 600 50.27 -20.84 -42.81
C VAL A 600 49.50 -19.53 -42.97
N PHE A 601 48.32 -19.63 -43.57
CA PHE A 601 47.38 -18.53 -43.76
C PHE A 601 46.02 -18.87 -43.16
N VAL A 602 45.30 -17.87 -42.64
CA VAL A 602 43.89 -18.01 -42.23
C VAL A 602 42.98 -17.49 -43.34
N GLU A 603 42.30 -18.40 -44.02
CA GLU A 603 41.50 -18.11 -45.22
C GLU A 603 40.02 -18.51 -45.05
N GLY A 604 39.12 -17.83 -45.78
CA GLY A 604 37.72 -18.22 -45.88
C GLY A 604 37.56 -19.50 -46.70
N THR A 605 36.88 -20.51 -46.15
CA THR A 605 36.79 -21.84 -46.76
C THR A 605 35.33 -22.31 -46.90
N GLN A 606 35.12 -23.47 -47.52
CA GLN A 606 33.79 -24.07 -47.66
C GLN A 606 33.46 -24.99 -46.46
N PRO A 607 32.17 -25.17 -46.13
CA PRO A 607 31.75 -26.20 -45.18
C PRO A 607 32.28 -27.59 -45.57
N PRO A 608 32.45 -28.52 -44.61
CA PRO A 608 32.74 -29.91 -44.92
C PRO A 608 31.65 -30.48 -45.82
N SER A 609 32.04 -31.00 -46.98
CA SER A 609 31.15 -31.83 -47.81
C SER A 609 30.94 -33.19 -47.14
N GLU A 610 29.75 -33.79 -47.31
CA GLU A 610 29.39 -35.07 -46.67
C GLU A 610 30.33 -36.24 -47.07
N ASP A 611 31.03 -36.13 -48.20
CA ASP A 611 32.03 -37.08 -48.70
C ASP A 611 33.49 -36.78 -48.24
N GLU A 612 33.76 -35.66 -47.56
CA GLU A 612 35.11 -35.38 -47.02
C GLU A 612 35.28 -36.01 -45.64
N PRO A 613 36.30 -36.88 -45.42
CA PRO A 613 36.56 -37.41 -44.09
C PRO A 613 37.00 -36.28 -43.14
N ALA A 614 36.38 -36.23 -41.96
CA ALA A 614 36.91 -35.46 -40.83
C ALA A 614 38.33 -35.97 -40.48
N GLY A 615 39.17 -35.07 -39.95
CA GLY A 615 40.62 -35.25 -39.82
C GLY A 615 41.06 -36.62 -39.25
N ALA A 616 42.19 -37.12 -39.76
CA ALA A 616 42.57 -38.54 -39.75
C ALA A 616 42.58 -39.24 -38.36
N GLY A 617 42.66 -38.50 -37.25
CA GLY A 617 42.54 -39.06 -35.90
C GLY A 617 41.12 -39.55 -35.53
N ALA A 618 40.06 -38.96 -36.08
CA ALA A 618 38.68 -39.23 -35.64
C ALA A 618 38.06 -40.48 -36.26
N ALA A 619 38.31 -40.73 -37.56
CA ALA A 619 37.66 -41.82 -38.31
C ALA A 619 38.11 -43.23 -37.90
N LEU A 620 39.29 -43.36 -37.29
CA LEU A 620 39.87 -44.64 -36.87
C LEU A 620 39.11 -45.28 -35.70
N PHE A 621 38.43 -44.50 -34.86
CA PHE A 621 37.70 -45.02 -33.69
C PHE A 621 36.19 -45.22 -33.95
N SER A 622 35.55 -44.38 -34.78
CA SER A 622 34.13 -44.53 -35.12
C SER A 622 33.83 -45.86 -35.82
N THR A 623 34.76 -46.33 -36.68
CA THR A 623 34.64 -47.60 -37.40
C THR A 623 34.72 -48.83 -36.48
N VAL A 624 35.42 -48.72 -35.33
CA VAL A 624 35.58 -49.81 -34.34
C VAL A 624 34.33 -49.94 -33.45
N GLY A 625 33.56 -48.86 -33.26
CA GLY A 625 32.30 -48.86 -32.51
C GLY A 625 31.06 -49.29 -33.32
N GLY A 626 31.21 -49.66 -34.60
CA GLY A 626 30.09 -49.93 -35.50
C GLY A 626 29.25 -51.17 -35.11
N PRO A 627 27.93 -51.18 -35.42
CA PRO A 627 27.00 -52.25 -35.01
C PRO A 627 27.30 -53.64 -35.61
N THR A 628 28.21 -53.74 -36.57
CA THR A 628 28.67 -54.98 -37.19
C THR A 628 29.84 -55.66 -36.46
N PHE A 629 30.58 -54.95 -35.59
CA PHE A 629 31.77 -55.50 -34.93
C PHE A 629 31.43 -56.33 -33.68
N LEU A 630 30.47 -55.85 -32.86
CA LEU A 630 30.03 -56.52 -31.64
C LEU A 630 29.49 -57.96 -31.85
N PRO A 631 28.64 -58.26 -32.87
CA PRO A 631 28.20 -59.63 -33.12
C PRO A 631 29.34 -60.60 -33.45
N LEU A 632 30.37 -60.13 -34.17
CA LEU A 632 31.53 -60.95 -34.55
C LEU A 632 32.40 -61.28 -33.33
N LEU A 633 32.62 -60.32 -32.42
CA LEU A 633 33.30 -60.58 -31.14
C LEU A 633 32.57 -61.65 -30.31
N VAL A 634 31.24 -61.59 -30.23
CA VAL A 634 30.43 -62.59 -29.51
C VAL A 634 30.54 -63.98 -30.16
N ILE A 635 30.47 -64.07 -31.50
CA ILE A 635 30.55 -65.34 -32.23
C ILE A 635 31.95 -65.97 -32.09
N PHE A 636 33.03 -65.20 -32.29
CA PHE A 636 34.39 -65.75 -32.16
C PHE A 636 34.76 -66.05 -30.70
N GLY A 637 34.28 -65.26 -29.74
CA GLY A 637 34.39 -65.55 -28.31
C GLY A 637 33.71 -66.88 -27.95
N ALA A 638 32.47 -67.12 -28.41
CA ALA A 638 31.75 -68.36 -28.18
C ALA A 638 32.46 -69.60 -28.77
N ILE A 639 33.03 -69.48 -29.97
CA ILE A 639 33.82 -70.56 -30.60
C ILE A 639 35.11 -70.84 -29.78
N GLY A 640 35.78 -69.80 -29.28
CA GLY A 640 36.92 -69.94 -28.37
C GLY A 640 36.55 -70.68 -27.07
N MET A 641 35.41 -70.32 -26.47
CA MET A 641 34.90 -70.94 -25.24
C MET A 641 34.66 -72.45 -25.40
N ILE A 642 34.10 -72.89 -26.54
CA ILE A 642 33.91 -74.32 -26.84
C ILE A 642 35.27 -75.05 -26.91
N GLY A 643 36.28 -74.44 -27.54
CA GLY A 643 37.64 -74.99 -27.66
C GLY A 643 38.40 -75.10 -26.33
N VAL A 644 38.08 -74.25 -25.34
CA VAL A 644 38.64 -74.30 -23.98
C VAL A 644 37.88 -75.30 -23.10
N ALA A 645 36.54 -75.24 -23.09
CA ALA A 645 35.69 -76.12 -22.30
C ALA A 645 35.92 -77.61 -22.65
N GLY A 646 36.13 -77.92 -23.93
CA GLY A 646 36.45 -79.27 -24.40
C GLY A 646 37.82 -79.83 -23.96
N ARG A 647 38.65 -79.06 -23.24
CA ARG A 647 39.99 -79.48 -22.80
C ARG A 647 40.22 -79.44 -21.27
N ARG A 648 39.40 -78.74 -20.49
CA ARG A 648 39.48 -78.72 -19.01
C ARG A 648 38.08 -78.59 -18.37
N PRO A 649 37.46 -79.69 -17.90
CA PRO A 649 36.08 -79.66 -17.41
C PRO A 649 35.86 -78.82 -16.14
N GLU A 650 36.84 -78.75 -15.24
CA GLU A 650 36.60 -78.42 -13.83
C GLU A 650 36.78 -76.94 -13.44
N GLN A 651 37.31 -76.08 -14.32
CA GLN A 651 37.49 -74.64 -14.05
C GLN A 651 36.52 -73.73 -14.84
N SER A 652 35.58 -74.33 -15.58
CA SER A 652 34.76 -73.64 -16.59
C SER A 652 33.71 -72.66 -16.07
N ARG A 653 33.41 -72.62 -14.76
CA ARG A 653 32.32 -71.77 -14.20
C ARG A 653 32.75 -70.35 -13.84
N GLU A 654 34.00 -70.15 -13.45
CA GLU A 654 34.48 -68.85 -12.94
C GLU A 654 34.83 -67.90 -14.09
N THR A 655 35.43 -68.42 -15.16
CA THR A 655 35.75 -67.67 -16.39
C THR A 655 34.50 -67.22 -17.16
N VAL A 656 33.38 -67.94 -17.04
CA VAL A 656 32.09 -67.57 -17.66
C VAL A 656 31.47 -66.35 -16.94
N ALA A 657 31.58 -66.28 -15.61
CA ALA A 657 31.01 -65.19 -14.82
C ALA A 657 31.70 -63.84 -15.10
N GLY A 658 33.04 -63.81 -15.05
CA GLY A 658 33.81 -62.58 -15.27
C GLY A 658 33.66 -61.96 -16.66
N LEU A 659 33.30 -62.75 -17.68
CA LEU A 659 33.04 -62.23 -19.02
C LEU A 659 31.61 -61.66 -19.19
N ALA A 660 30.66 -62.09 -18.36
CA ALA A 660 29.28 -61.60 -18.41
C ALA A 660 29.20 -60.14 -17.91
N ASP A 661 29.85 -59.83 -16.78
CA ASP A 661 29.96 -58.46 -16.27
C ASP A 661 30.73 -57.56 -17.25
N GLY A 662 31.84 -58.06 -17.80
CA GLY A 662 32.67 -57.33 -18.77
C GLY A 662 31.95 -56.98 -20.09
N LEU A 663 31.02 -57.82 -20.55
CA LEU A 663 30.19 -57.54 -21.73
C LEU A 663 28.96 -56.68 -21.39
N GLY A 664 28.40 -56.81 -20.19
CA GLY A 664 27.29 -55.98 -19.72
C GLY A 664 27.63 -54.48 -19.66
N GLY A 665 28.84 -54.14 -19.23
CA GLY A 665 29.30 -52.75 -19.15
C GLY A 665 29.37 -52.02 -20.51
N LEU A 666 29.68 -52.74 -21.60
CA LEU A 666 29.83 -52.13 -22.93
C LEU A 666 28.51 -51.71 -23.58
N VAL A 667 27.38 -52.30 -23.18
CA VAL A 667 26.04 -51.93 -23.70
C VAL A 667 25.55 -50.61 -23.08
N ALA A 668 26.07 -50.22 -21.91
CA ALA A 668 25.64 -49.03 -21.17
C ALA A 668 26.38 -47.74 -21.54
N MET A 669 27.49 -47.81 -22.28
CA MET A 669 28.39 -46.67 -22.55
C MET A 669 28.19 -46.01 -23.92
N VAL A 670 27.14 -46.38 -24.66
CA VAL A 670 26.82 -45.83 -25.99
C VAL A 670 25.37 -45.28 -26.01
N PRO A 671 25.15 -43.99 -26.33
CA PRO A 671 23.80 -43.45 -26.49
C PRO A 671 23.17 -43.93 -27.79
N VAL A 672 22.29 -44.94 -27.70
CA VAL A 672 21.60 -45.51 -28.86
C VAL A 672 20.45 -44.62 -29.33
N VAL A 673 20.50 -44.17 -30.58
CA VAL A 673 19.39 -43.51 -31.28
C VAL A 673 18.76 -44.50 -32.27
N GLY A 674 17.60 -45.06 -31.92
CA GLY A 674 16.82 -45.97 -32.78
C GLY A 674 16.34 -47.23 -32.05
N GLU A 675 15.23 -47.82 -32.52
CA GLU A 675 14.57 -48.94 -31.85
C GLU A 675 15.10 -50.34 -32.26
N ALA A 676 15.33 -51.17 -31.24
CA ALA A 676 15.15 -52.62 -31.19
C ALA A 676 15.71 -53.54 -32.32
N VAL A 677 16.81 -54.25 -31.99
CA VAL A 677 17.13 -55.58 -32.58
C VAL A 677 17.47 -56.59 -31.47
N ALA A 678 16.44 -57.09 -30.77
CA ALA A 678 16.61 -58.07 -29.68
C ALA A 678 16.34 -59.54 -30.07
N GLY A 679 15.84 -59.79 -31.29
CA GLY A 679 15.31 -61.11 -31.70
C GLY A 679 16.29 -62.23 -32.10
N PRO A 680 17.44 -61.98 -32.79
CA PRO A 680 18.17 -63.08 -33.44
C PRO A 680 19.08 -63.94 -32.53
N ILE A 681 19.49 -63.42 -31.37
CA ILE A 681 20.67 -63.96 -30.65
C ILE A 681 20.37 -65.26 -29.90
N GLU A 682 19.19 -65.41 -29.29
CA GLU A 682 18.84 -66.59 -28.49
C GLU A 682 18.86 -67.89 -29.31
N GLY A 683 18.39 -67.83 -30.56
CA GLY A 683 18.32 -68.99 -31.46
C GLY A 683 19.68 -69.56 -31.85
N LEU A 684 20.72 -68.73 -31.89
CA LEU A 684 22.10 -69.19 -32.16
C LEU A 684 22.63 -70.05 -31.00
N VAL A 685 22.34 -69.66 -29.77
CA VAL A 685 22.76 -70.35 -28.54
C VAL A 685 22.06 -71.71 -28.41
N THR A 686 20.77 -71.80 -28.74
CA THR A 686 20.04 -73.09 -28.66
C THR A 686 20.49 -74.09 -29.73
N SER A 687 20.90 -73.61 -30.91
CA SER A 687 21.38 -74.44 -32.02
C SER A 687 22.70 -75.16 -31.66
N LEU A 688 23.67 -74.40 -31.14
CA LEU A 688 25.01 -74.92 -30.81
C LEU A 688 25.02 -75.92 -29.64
N GLY A 689 24.00 -75.91 -28.78
CA GLY A 689 23.91 -76.85 -27.64
C GLY A 689 23.74 -78.32 -28.03
N ASN A 690 23.09 -78.62 -29.16
CA ASN A 690 22.66 -79.98 -29.52
C ASN A 690 23.62 -80.76 -30.44
N ALA A 691 24.72 -80.16 -30.90
CA ALA A 691 25.72 -80.82 -31.77
C ALA A 691 26.82 -81.59 -30.98
N SER A 692 26.57 -81.90 -29.71
CA SER A 692 27.60 -82.13 -28.68
C SER A 692 27.88 -83.59 -28.31
N ILE A 693 27.77 -84.53 -29.26
CA ILE A 693 28.19 -85.94 -29.12
C ILE A 693 28.93 -86.41 -30.39
N SER A 694 29.98 -87.23 -30.21
CA SER A 694 30.77 -87.90 -31.25
C SER A 694 31.63 -87.00 -32.15
N ILE A 695 32.87 -86.75 -31.72
CA ILE A 695 34.09 -87.31 -32.37
C ILE A 695 35.21 -87.34 -31.32
N GLY A 696 35.94 -88.44 -31.24
CA GLY A 696 37.15 -88.60 -30.44
C GLY A 696 38.34 -88.97 -31.32
N GLU A 697 39.55 -88.83 -30.78
CA GLU A 697 40.79 -89.46 -31.24
C GLU A 697 41.20 -89.19 -32.71
N SER A 698 41.53 -87.92 -33.01
CA SER A 698 42.51 -87.58 -34.05
C SER A 698 43.21 -86.26 -33.70
N GLU A 699 44.54 -86.20 -33.86
CA GLU A 699 45.34 -85.01 -33.51
C GLU A 699 45.38 -83.95 -34.63
N VAL A 700 44.72 -84.19 -35.77
CA VAL A 700 44.75 -83.31 -36.96
C VAL A 700 43.32 -82.97 -37.43
N ALA A 701 42.64 -82.04 -36.74
CA ALA A 701 41.27 -81.63 -37.12
C ALA A 701 40.83 -80.19 -36.73
N VAL A 702 41.75 -79.26 -36.41
CA VAL A 702 41.35 -77.89 -35.96
C VAL A 702 40.61 -77.10 -37.06
N GLY A 703 40.92 -77.32 -38.34
CA GLY A 703 40.29 -76.62 -39.46
C GLY A 703 38.81 -76.96 -39.74
N GLY A 704 38.26 -78.02 -39.14
CA GLY A 704 36.89 -78.46 -39.44
C GLY A 704 35.80 -77.58 -38.82
N ILE A 705 36.05 -77.00 -37.64
CA ILE A 705 35.03 -76.35 -36.82
C ILE A 705 34.53 -75.04 -37.45
N ALA A 706 35.43 -74.23 -38.02
CA ALA A 706 35.08 -72.97 -38.68
C ALA A 706 34.19 -73.20 -39.93
N VAL A 707 34.44 -74.28 -40.69
CA VAL A 707 33.62 -74.63 -41.87
C VAL A 707 32.21 -75.03 -41.46
N ILE A 708 32.06 -75.83 -40.38
CA ILE A 708 30.75 -76.22 -39.86
C ILE A 708 29.96 -75.00 -39.34
N ALA A 709 30.63 -74.06 -38.65
CA ALA A 709 30.00 -72.83 -38.19
C ALA A 709 29.52 -71.93 -39.35
N ALA A 710 30.30 -71.82 -40.44
CA ALA A 710 29.90 -71.08 -41.63
C ALA A 710 28.68 -71.71 -42.33
N VAL A 711 28.66 -73.04 -42.49
CA VAL A 711 27.52 -73.77 -43.08
C VAL A 711 26.26 -73.70 -42.20
N ALA A 712 26.42 -73.62 -40.87
CA ALA A 712 25.28 -73.38 -39.97
C ALA A 712 24.69 -71.97 -40.11
N ALA A 713 25.53 -70.94 -40.30
CA ALA A 713 25.08 -69.57 -40.56
C ALA A 713 24.41 -69.40 -41.94
N GLU A 714 24.88 -70.14 -42.94
CA GLU A 714 24.25 -70.27 -44.27
C GLU A 714 22.84 -70.90 -44.15
N GLN A 715 22.69 -72.02 -43.43
CA GLN A 715 21.38 -72.65 -43.20
C GLN A 715 20.43 -71.80 -42.33
N ALA A 716 20.97 -70.92 -41.48
CA ALA A 716 20.20 -69.91 -40.75
C ALA A 716 19.80 -68.70 -41.62
N ASN A 717 20.22 -68.65 -42.89
CA ASN A 717 19.90 -67.60 -43.86
C ASN A 717 20.30 -66.18 -43.40
N LEU A 718 21.36 -66.07 -42.60
CA LEU A 718 21.82 -64.79 -42.03
C LEU A 718 22.56 -63.90 -43.03
N TYR A 719 23.18 -64.48 -44.06
CA TYR A 719 23.87 -63.77 -45.14
C TYR A 719 23.75 -64.52 -46.48
N SER A 720 23.76 -63.80 -47.59
CA SER A 720 23.72 -64.37 -48.95
C SER A 720 25.14 -64.73 -49.44
N VAL A 721 25.33 -65.96 -49.93
CA VAL A 721 26.66 -66.49 -50.24
C VAL A 721 27.20 -66.02 -51.60
N GLY A 722 28.08 -65.03 -51.56
CA GLY A 722 29.07 -64.74 -52.61
C GLY A 722 30.39 -65.49 -52.39
N PRO A 723 31.42 -65.30 -53.24
CA PRO A 723 32.72 -65.99 -53.16
C PRO A 723 33.62 -65.56 -51.98
N GLN A 724 33.06 -64.99 -50.91
CA GLN A 724 33.77 -64.35 -49.79
C GLN A 724 34.09 -65.31 -48.63
N THR A 725 33.59 -66.55 -48.68
CA THR A 725 33.70 -67.56 -47.59
C THR A 725 35.15 -67.86 -47.16
N ALA A 726 36.13 -67.68 -48.06
CA ALA A 726 37.54 -67.90 -47.79
C ALA A 726 38.14 -66.87 -46.81
N ALA A 727 37.77 -65.58 -46.91
CA ALA A 727 38.28 -64.52 -46.04
C ALA A 727 37.87 -64.76 -44.58
N ILE A 728 36.59 -65.07 -44.37
CA ILE A 728 36.02 -65.32 -43.04
C ILE A 728 36.71 -66.53 -42.38
N GLY A 729 36.97 -67.60 -43.15
CA GLY A 729 37.72 -68.77 -42.66
C GLY A 729 39.17 -68.45 -42.29
N ALA A 730 39.86 -67.61 -43.07
CA ALA A 730 41.23 -67.17 -42.79
C ALA A 730 41.29 -66.31 -41.51
N THR A 731 40.47 -65.26 -41.42
CA THR A 731 40.37 -64.40 -40.23
C THR A 731 40.02 -65.22 -38.97
N ALA A 732 39.03 -66.12 -39.05
CA ALA A 732 38.66 -66.97 -37.92
C ALA A 732 39.82 -67.86 -37.44
N THR A 733 40.59 -68.42 -38.38
CA THR A 733 41.75 -69.28 -38.07
C THR A 733 42.86 -68.48 -37.38
N VAL A 734 43.15 -67.26 -37.85
CA VAL A 734 44.17 -66.40 -37.22
C VAL A 734 43.69 -65.86 -35.87
N ALA A 735 42.42 -65.51 -35.71
CA ALA A 735 41.84 -65.05 -34.44
C ALA A 735 41.94 -66.12 -33.35
N VAL A 736 41.61 -67.38 -33.66
CA VAL A 736 41.77 -68.51 -32.74
C VAL A 736 43.26 -68.83 -32.50
N GLY A 737 44.10 -68.76 -33.53
CA GLY A 737 45.54 -69.00 -33.42
C GLY A 737 46.25 -67.98 -32.52
N SER A 738 45.98 -66.68 -32.71
CA SER A 738 46.56 -65.60 -31.91
C SER A 738 46.05 -65.60 -30.47
N PHE A 739 44.77 -65.95 -30.25
CA PHE A 739 44.20 -66.12 -28.90
C PHE A 739 44.96 -67.20 -28.11
N ILE A 740 45.14 -68.38 -28.71
CA ILE A 740 45.85 -69.51 -28.10
C ILE A 740 47.33 -69.19 -27.89
N ALA A 741 47.96 -68.43 -28.78
CA ALA A 741 49.34 -67.98 -28.63
C ALA A 741 49.50 -67.01 -27.44
N LEU A 742 48.68 -65.96 -27.38
CA LEU A 742 48.75 -64.94 -26.32
C LEU A 742 48.40 -65.49 -24.93
N GLN A 743 47.43 -66.42 -24.83
CA GLN A 743 47.15 -67.12 -23.57
C GLN A 743 48.30 -68.04 -23.12
N ARG A 744 49.11 -68.58 -24.05
CA ARG A 744 50.27 -69.42 -23.70
C ARG A 744 51.48 -68.63 -23.21
N THR A 745 51.50 -67.31 -23.39
CA THR A 745 52.60 -66.44 -22.98
C THR A 745 52.19 -65.43 -21.90
N ASP A 746 51.02 -65.60 -21.27
CA ASP A 746 50.40 -64.65 -20.33
C ASP A 746 50.37 -63.20 -20.86
N SER A 747 50.31 -63.04 -22.18
CA SER A 747 50.43 -61.75 -22.88
C SER A 747 49.08 -61.27 -23.44
N PHE A 748 47.97 -61.89 -23.01
CA PHE A 748 46.65 -61.60 -23.55
C PHE A 748 46.07 -60.30 -22.97
N SER A 749 45.88 -59.30 -23.83
CA SER A 749 44.92 -58.22 -23.61
C SER A 749 43.94 -58.15 -24.78
N LEU A 750 42.72 -57.69 -24.52
CA LEU A 750 41.67 -57.58 -25.54
C LEU A 750 42.10 -56.65 -26.69
N GLN A 751 42.84 -55.57 -26.36
CA GLN A 751 43.40 -54.63 -27.33
C GLN A 751 44.45 -55.31 -28.22
N VAL A 752 45.46 -55.98 -27.65
CA VAL A 752 46.53 -56.63 -28.43
C VAL A 752 45.96 -57.72 -29.34
N TRP A 753 45.03 -58.54 -28.84
CA TRP A 753 44.36 -59.55 -29.66
C TRP A 753 43.47 -58.92 -30.74
N GLY A 754 42.67 -57.91 -30.39
CA GLY A 754 41.82 -57.18 -31.32
C GLY A 754 42.59 -56.52 -32.47
N THR A 755 43.73 -55.90 -32.19
CA THR A 755 44.62 -55.32 -33.21
C THR A 755 45.15 -56.37 -34.18
N ILE A 756 45.56 -57.56 -33.70
CA ILE A 756 46.00 -58.67 -34.57
C ILE A 756 44.86 -59.15 -35.48
N VAL A 757 43.65 -59.29 -34.94
CA VAL A 757 42.47 -59.71 -35.72
C VAL A 757 42.06 -58.63 -36.75
N GLY A 758 42.05 -57.36 -36.35
CA GLY A 758 41.74 -56.23 -37.23
C GLY A 758 42.72 -56.11 -38.40
N ALA A 759 44.03 -56.08 -38.11
CA ALA A 759 45.08 -56.02 -39.14
C ALA A 759 45.03 -57.22 -40.10
N THR A 760 44.80 -58.44 -39.56
CA THR A 760 44.65 -59.63 -40.41
C THR A 760 43.40 -59.54 -41.29
N THR A 761 42.30 -58.99 -40.77
CA THR A 761 41.04 -58.84 -41.52
C THR A 761 41.20 -57.84 -42.67
N LEU A 762 41.90 -56.72 -42.44
CA LEU A 762 42.28 -55.76 -43.49
C LEU A 762 43.05 -56.44 -44.63
N VAL A 763 44.11 -57.18 -44.30
CA VAL A 763 44.91 -57.93 -45.28
C VAL A 763 44.07 -58.98 -46.03
N ALA A 764 43.22 -59.73 -45.31
CA ALA A 764 42.36 -60.76 -45.90
C ALA A 764 41.32 -60.17 -46.88
N LEU A 765 40.68 -59.06 -46.50
CA LEU A 765 39.73 -58.33 -47.37
C LEU A 765 40.42 -57.81 -48.63
N GLN A 766 41.63 -57.27 -48.50
CA GLN A 766 42.37 -56.72 -49.63
C GLN A 766 42.76 -57.77 -50.67
N THR A 767 43.06 -59.02 -50.27
CA THR A 767 43.33 -60.10 -51.25
C THR A 767 42.14 -60.48 -52.16
N LEU A 768 40.95 -59.93 -51.89
CA LEU A 768 39.69 -60.27 -52.56
C LEU A 768 38.89 -59.02 -53.04
N GLY A 769 39.47 -57.82 -52.95
CA GLY A 769 38.86 -56.55 -53.34
C GLY A 769 39.60 -55.85 -54.49
N GLN A 770 38.89 -55.04 -55.29
CA GLN A 770 39.42 -54.43 -56.52
C GLN A 770 39.86 -52.96 -56.33
N THR A 771 40.30 -52.59 -55.12
CA THR A 771 40.72 -51.24 -54.70
C THR A 771 41.97 -51.30 -53.85
N ASP A 772 42.92 -50.37 -54.07
CA ASP A 772 44.25 -50.44 -53.45
C ASP A 772 44.29 -49.79 -52.05
N LEU A 773 43.92 -50.59 -51.05
CA LEU A 773 44.01 -50.23 -49.63
C LEU A 773 45.44 -50.26 -49.08
N ILE A 774 46.45 -50.70 -49.86
CA ILE A 774 47.86 -50.66 -49.42
C ILE A 774 48.38 -49.24 -49.56
N SER A 775 48.08 -48.53 -50.66
CA SER A 775 48.43 -47.10 -50.78
C SER A 775 47.87 -46.29 -49.62
N ALA A 776 46.56 -46.42 -49.34
CA ALA A 776 45.91 -45.68 -48.24
C ALA A 776 46.43 -46.02 -46.82
N VAL A 777 47.15 -47.14 -46.65
CA VAL A 777 47.79 -47.52 -45.37
C VAL A 777 49.28 -47.19 -45.36
N VAL A 778 49.96 -47.16 -46.51
CA VAL A 778 51.38 -46.78 -46.68
C VAL A 778 51.56 -45.26 -46.64
N ASP A 779 50.62 -44.52 -47.23
CA ASP A 779 50.57 -43.05 -47.25
C ASP A 779 49.94 -42.48 -45.95
N SER A 780 50.11 -43.19 -44.83
CA SER A 780 49.54 -42.86 -43.51
C SER A 780 50.58 -43.13 -42.41
N ASP A 781 50.61 -42.31 -41.36
CA ASP A 781 51.49 -42.52 -40.19
C ASP A 781 51.23 -43.85 -39.46
N ALA A 782 50.06 -44.45 -39.66
CA ALA A 782 49.77 -45.82 -39.24
C ALA A 782 50.75 -46.84 -39.85
N PHE A 783 51.32 -46.57 -41.03
CA PHE A 783 52.40 -47.37 -41.64
C PHE A 783 53.60 -47.46 -40.71
N LEU A 784 54.03 -46.35 -40.10
CA LEU A 784 55.18 -46.33 -39.20
C LEU A 784 54.89 -47.13 -37.94
N LEU A 785 53.68 -47.06 -37.37
CA LEU A 785 53.30 -47.86 -36.20
C LEU A 785 53.19 -49.36 -36.53
N ILE A 786 52.64 -49.72 -37.69
CA ILE A 786 52.56 -51.12 -38.16
C ILE A 786 53.96 -51.66 -38.47
N ALA A 787 54.81 -50.87 -39.13
CA ALA A 787 56.20 -51.22 -39.43
C ALA A 787 57.05 -51.32 -38.16
N LEU A 788 56.85 -50.44 -37.17
CA LEU A 788 57.51 -50.51 -35.86
C LEU A 788 57.06 -51.75 -35.09
N GLY A 789 55.76 -52.07 -35.09
CA GLY A 789 55.23 -53.31 -34.50
C GLY A 789 55.80 -54.55 -35.17
N ALA A 790 55.86 -54.58 -36.51
CA ALA A 790 56.48 -55.66 -37.28
C ALA A 790 58.00 -55.75 -37.03
N ALA A 791 58.70 -54.62 -36.90
CA ALA A 791 60.13 -54.58 -36.59
C ALA A 791 60.43 -55.05 -35.16
N VAL A 792 59.59 -54.70 -34.18
CA VAL A 792 59.69 -55.21 -32.80
C VAL A 792 59.40 -56.71 -32.75
N LEU A 793 58.41 -57.20 -33.49
CA LEU A 793 58.13 -58.64 -33.61
C LEU A 793 59.28 -59.39 -34.31
N ALA A 794 59.84 -58.85 -35.39
CA ALA A 794 60.98 -59.42 -36.10
C ALA A 794 62.25 -59.40 -35.22
N TRP A 795 62.52 -58.30 -34.52
CA TRP A 795 63.63 -58.19 -33.56
C TRP A 795 63.47 -59.15 -32.38
N ARG A 796 62.24 -59.34 -31.87
CA ARG A 796 61.93 -60.35 -30.84
C ARG A 796 62.04 -61.79 -31.36
N ALA A 797 61.66 -62.08 -32.60
CA ALA A 797 61.88 -63.38 -33.23
C ALA A 797 63.38 -63.68 -33.42
N ILE A 798 64.16 -62.70 -33.90
CA ILE A 798 65.60 -62.83 -34.12
C ILE A 798 66.37 -62.93 -32.78
N SER A 799 65.95 -62.19 -31.75
CA SER A 799 66.56 -62.29 -30.41
C SER A 799 66.14 -63.55 -29.65
N ALA A 800 64.90 -64.04 -29.80
CA ALA A 800 64.50 -65.36 -29.29
C ALA A 800 65.27 -66.50 -29.99
N TRP A 801 65.49 -66.40 -31.30
CA TRP A 801 66.31 -67.34 -32.05
C TRP A 801 67.78 -67.32 -31.55
N ARG A 802 68.40 -66.15 -31.44
CA ARG A 802 69.76 -66.00 -30.86
C ARG A 802 69.85 -66.47 -29.40
N ALA A 803 68.80 -66.28 -28.60
CA ALA A 803 68.74 -66.78 -27.23
C ALA A 803 68.66 -68.32 -27.19
N SER A 804 67.93 -68.95 -28.12
CA SER A 804 67.90 -70.40 -28.25
C SER A 804 69.27 -70.99 -28.64
N GLU A 805 70.07 -70.25 -29.42
CA GLU A 805 71.41 -70.64 -29.85
C GLU A 805 72.49 -70.40 -28.77
N GLN A 806 72.19 -69.62 -27.72
CA GLN A 806 73.07 -69.43 -26.55
C GLN A 806 72.70 -70.31 -25.33
N ALA A 807 71.57 -71.04 -25.39
CA ALA A 807 71.05 -71.80 -24.24
C ALA A 807 71.84 -73.08 -23.90
N GLU A 808 72.69 -73.61 -24.78
CA GLU A 808 73.41 -74.88 -24.54
C GLU A 808 74.65 -74.76 -23.62
N ASN A 809 75.14 -73.57 -23.27
CA ASN A 809 76.44 -73.42 -22.58
C ASN A 809 76.48 -72.36 -21.45
N ALA A 810 75.84 -72.64 -20.30
CA ALA A 810 76.15 -71.98 -19.02
C ALA A 810 75.84 -72.89 -17.79
N PRO A 811 76.72 -72.96 -16.76
CA PRO A 811 76.52 -73.81 -15.58
C PRO A 811 75.65 -73.16 -14.48
N PRO A 812 75.06 -73.96 -13.56
CA PRO A 812 74.13 -73.46 -12.54
C PRO A 812 74.84 -72.66 -11.43
N LYS A 813 74.10 -71.71 -10.83
CA LYS A 813 74.57 -70.85 -9.74
C LYS A 813 73.70 -71.03 -8.48
N ILE A 814 74.34 -71.10 -7.32
CA ILE A 814 73.71 -71.32 -6.01
C ILE A 814 73.49 -69.97 -5.30
N THR A 815 72.33 -69.81 -4.66
CA THR A 815 72.03 -68.67 -3.79
C THR A 815 72.48 -68.97 -2.36
N ILE A 816 73.07 -67.98 -1.68
CA ILE A 816 73.33 -67.99 -0.24
C ILE A 816 72.78 -66.68 0.33
N ASP A 817 72.10 -66.77 1.47
CA ASP A 817 71.49 -65.67 2.20
C ASP A 817 72.16 -65.51 3.58
N ALA A 818 72.32 -64.26 4.03
CA ALA A 818 72.91 -63.90 5.32
C ALA A 818 72.64 -62.44 5.66
N GLY A 819 72.15 -62.16 6.88
CA GLY A 819 72.01 -60.81 7.40
C GLY A 819 72.05 -60.76 8.92
N SER A 820 72.33 -59.57 9.49
CA SER A 820 72.00 -59.20 10.89
C SER A 820 72.43 -57.77 11.25
N SER A 821 71.52 -57.05 11.93
CA SER A 821 71.75 -56.10 13.05
C SER A 821 72.56 -54.80 12.90
N ASN A 822 71.91 -53.71 13.35
CA ASN A 822 72.45 -52.51 14.05
C ASN A 822 73.32 -51.51 13.24
N ASP A 823 73.39 -50.21 13.57
CA ASP A 823 72.87 -49.42 14.72
C ASP A 823 72.12 -48.13 14.26
N GLY A 824 71.57 -47.34 15.20
CA GLY A 824 71.13 -45.94 15.01
C GLY A 824 72.33 -44.95 14.89
N ASP A 825 72.15 -43.63 14.84
CA ASP A 825 71.14 -42.79 15.50
C ASP A 825 71.04 -41.37 14.87
N ASP A 826 70.09 -40.55 15.37
CA ASP A 826 69.95 -39.08 15.28
C ASP A 826 69.67 -38.36 13.93
N SER A 827 69.05 -37.18 14.04
CA SER A 827 68.63 -36.25 12.96
C SER A 827 69.45 -34.93 13.01
N PRO A 828 69.20 -33.87 12.18
CA PRO A 828 67.91 -33.19 11.99
C PRO A 828 67.22 -33.43 10.64
#